data_AF-A0A7Y7DDJ0-F1
#
_entry.id   AF-A0A7Y7DDJ0-F1
#
_cell.length_a   1.000
_cell.length_b   1.000
_cell.length_c   1.000
_cell.angle_alpha   90.00
_cell.angle_beta   90.00
_cell.angle_gamma   90.00
#
_symmetry.space_group_name_H-M   'P 1'
#
loop_
_entity.id
_entity.type
_entity.pdbx_description
1 polymer ?
#
loop_
_entity_poly.entity_id
_entity_poly.type
_entity_poly.pdbx_seq_one_letter_code
_entity_poly.pdbx_strand_id
1 'polypeptide(L)'
;NQLYSNISSNPSFRPFDTGSRAMEGALGIRKGVDFEQINGARKLDQTEYFINPQLGYVSLFRRLQNDEVLAVAYEYTYNGQVYKVGELTEDYQNRPEDELIFLKLLRPARINTQVPTWDLMMKNVYSLNASQILREGFQLQVIYRDDRTGLDNPSLLEGQEVKDVPLIRLTGLDNLNPQNDPAPDGNFDYVEGLTMISNRGLLIFPVLEPFGSNLGKRFLPNEGVLKDKYVYDTLYRTTQADAELVTRLNKYFIKGRLTAGSASEIQLPGLNIAPGSVIVTAGNIPLTEGVDFTIDYNVGRLVIINDAILQSGKQINVSFEKADLVSFQTRSLLGTRLDYLFSDKFNLGGTFLYLNERPNVTRIATGSETVRNSIWGLDANFSDESRFLTKLADALPFTNTKEVSQVQISGEFAHLIPGTSNRVNGEGASYIDDFEAAITPFNLGGAANQNWKLASTPQTPDNRYDLSSQTEDNLGATYRRARVAWYNIDNIFYRESGPGVPSNITREDRQNHYVRRVVPQEIFPQQDRDVIITPEPLFEMAYFPSERGMYNYNPNLRQDGLLPNPRLNYGGVTRAITTEVDFDRTNIEYLEFWLLDPFIGGENGRVLDGVFNQNNTTGGKLYFNLGDISEDVMKDGSHAFENGLPADGDPAETRQNEWGRITREQFLIPAFDNSAESRENQDVGLDGLKNNEEADFFRSRFLDRINVNQQALNNILQDVSADAFQYYLDESFDEQNAKILERYKKFNGQEGNSPVEPNQNLSFTPSGTNNPDNEDLNTDNTINELENYYEYEIDLRPDNLIVGQNYIVDKVTANVGGEAVNWYLFRIPVRQPDRIQGNITGFKSIRWIRTYLTDFEQPVVLRMANFRMIGSQWRVFQESLFERGFFEIP
;
A
#
# COMPACT_ATOMS: atom_id res chain seq x y z
N ASN A 1 -6.82 1.81 36.94
CA ASN A 1 -7.36 0.43 37.06
C ASN A 1 -6.27 -0.44 37.69
N GLN A 2 -6.56 -1.67 38.12
CA GLN A 2 -5.55 -2.60 38.69
C GLN A 2 -4.97 -3.58 37.65
N LEU A 3 -5.39 -3.48 36.38
CA LEU A 3 -5.04 -4.43 35.33
C LEU A 3 -3.54 -4.62 35.18
N TYR A 4 -2.78 -3.53 35.11
CA TYR A 4 -1.33 -3.58 34.98
C TYR A 4 -0.66 -4.31 36.16
N SER A 5 -1.05 -3.98 37.40
CA SER A 5 -0.54 -4.65 38.61
C SER A 5 -0.89 -6.14 38.63
N ASN A 6 -2.07 -6.53 38.12
CA ASN A 6 -2.48 -7.92 38.07
C ASN A 6 -1.63 -8.70 37.06
N ILE A 7 -1.44 -8.14 35.86
CA ILE A 7 -0.66 -8.77 34.79
C ILE A 7 0.81 -8.92 35.21
N SER A 8 1.44 -7.84 35.70
CA SER A 8 2.86 -7.83 36.06
C SER A 8 3.21 -8.78 37.21
N SER A 9 2.22 -9.09 38.06
CA SER A 9 2.37 -9.90 39.28
C SER A 9 2.25 -11.41 39.05
N ASN A 10 1.68 -11.85 37.93
CA ASN A 10 1.47 -13.28 37.65
C ASN A 10 2.58 -13.84 36.75
N PRO A 11 3.44 -14.74 37.27
CA PRO A 11 4.53 -15.32 36.49
C PRO A 11 4.05 -16.12 35.26
N SER A 12 2.83 -16.66 35.27
CA SER A 12 2.31 -17.45 34.13
C SER A 12 2.06 -16.62 32.87
N PHE A 13 2.04 -15.29 32.98
CA PHE A 13 1.83 -14.39 31.85
C PHE A 13 3.13 -13.91 31.22
N ARG A 14 4.29 -14.28 31.79
CA ARG A 14 5.60 -13.83 31.34
C ARG A 14 6.18 -14.63 30.18
N PRO A 15 6.13 -15.97 30.15
CA PRO A 15 6.80 -16.71 29.08
C PRO A 15 6.25 -16.31 27.72
N PHE A 16 7.12 -16.00 26.77
CA PHE A 16 6.71 -15.50 25.45
C PHE A 16 5.67 -16.44 24.77
N ASP A 17 5.94 -17.74 24.79
CA ASP A 17 5.17 -18.75 24.04
C ASP A 17 3.77 -19.03 24.59
N THR A 18 3.59 -18.86 25.89
CA THR A 18 2.37 -19.27 26.61
C THR A 18 1.68 -18.12 27.32
N GLY A 19 2.38 -17.00 27.52
CA GLY A 19 1.93 -15.87 28.33
C GLY A 19 0.65 -15.26 27.78
N SER A 20 0.57 -15.04 26.46
CA SER A 20 -0.63 -14.52 25.82
C SER A 20 -1.82 -15.46 25.96
N ARG A 21 -1.66 -16.76 25.63
CA ARG A 21 -2.72 -17.77 25.82
C ARG A 21 -3.18 -17.85 27.28
N ALA A 22 -2.24 -17.77 28.22
CA ALA A 22 -2.54 -17.74 29.65
C ALA A 22 -3.32 -16.47 30.05
N MET A 23 -2.95 -15.30 29.51
CA MET A 23 -3.67 -14.05 29.75
C MET A 23 -5.09 -14.09 29.17
N GLU A 24 -5.27 -14.57 27.95
CA GLU A 24 -6.59 -14.70 27.31
C GLU A 24 -7.49 -15.64 28.12
N GLY A 25 -6.97 -16.81 28.52
CA GLY A 25 -7.70 -17.78 29.33
C GLY A 25 -8.05 -17.29 30.74
N ALA A 26 -7.13 -16.58 31.41
CA ALA A 26 -7.31 -16.16 32.79
C ALA A 26 -8.07 -14.83 32.95
N LEU A 27 -7.90 -13.89 32.01
CA LEU A 27 -8.44 -12.53 32.09
C LEU A 27 -9.58 -12.27 31.11
N GLY A 28 -9.79 -13.16 30.12
CA GLY A 28 -10.80 -12.96 29.07
C GLY A 28 -10.50 -11.79 28.13
N ILE A 29 -9.26 -11.29 28.13
CA ILE A 29 -8.77 -10.30 27.17
C ILE A 29 -8.43 -10.97 25.85
N ARG A 30 -8.37 -10.22 24.76
CA ARG A 30 -8.11 -10.75 23.41
C ARG A 30 -6.92 -10.07 22.73
N LYS A 31 -6.03 -10.86 22.13
CA LYS A 31 -4.93 -10.36 21.28
C LYS A 31 -5.50 -9.59 20.08
N GLY A 32 -4.86 -8.48 19.70
CA GLY A 32 -5.30 -7.59 18.61
C GLY A 32 -6.48 -6.65 18.95
N VAL A 33 -7.07 -6.78 20.13
CA VAL A 33 -8.13 -5.86 20.63
C VAL A 33 -7.70 -5.20 21.92
N ASP A 34 -7.34 -6.00 22.93
CA ASP A 34 -7.01 -5.52 24.26
C ASP A 34 -5.50 -5.38 24.48
N PHE A 35 -4.69 -6.20 23.80
CA PHE A 35 -3.23 -6.17 23.86
C PHE A 35 -2.61 -6.63 22.54
N GLU A 36 -1.32 -6.32 22.37
CA GLU A 36 -0.47 -6.81 21.28
C GLU A 36 0.74 -7.52 21.87
N GLN A 37 1.22 -8.56 21.20
CA GLN A 37 2.47 -9.26 21.51
C GLN A 37 3.38 -9.16 20.30
N ILE A 38 4.64 -8.77 20.51
CA ILE A 38 5.65 -8.62 19.46
C ILE A 38 6.94 -9.34 19.88
N ASN A 39 7.58 -10.05 18.95
CA ASN A 39 8.85 -10.76 19.16
C ASN A 39 10.00 -9.79 19.48
N GLY A 40 10.00 -8.62 18.87
CA GLY A 40 11.06 -7.62 19.02
C GLY A 40 10.53 -6.21 18.89
N ALA A 41 10.99 -5.32 19.78
CA ALA A 41 10.63 -3.91 19.78
C ALA A 41 11.88 -3.04 19.77
N ARG A 42 11.96 -2.08 18.85
CA ARG A 42 13.04 -1.10 18.84
C ARG A 42 12.70 0.06 19.78
N LYS A 43 13.56 0.32 20.76
CA LYS A 43 13.48 1.55 21.57
C LYS A 43 13.85 2.75 20.70
N LEU A 44 12.96 3.75 20.63
CA LEU A 44 13.21 4.98 19.88
C LEU A 44 14.24 5.86 20.58
N ASP A 45 15.15 6.44 19.80
CA ASP A 45 16.10 7.44 20.28
C ASP A 45 15.43 8.80 20.47
N GLN A 46 16.00 9.65 21.33
CA GLN A 46 15.48 11.01 21.58
C GLN A 46 15.49 11.91 20.32
N THR A 47 16.23 11.52 19.29
CA THR A 47 16.28 12.20 17.99
C THR A 47 15.19 11.75 17.03
N GLU A 48 14.32 10.82 17.42
CA GLU A 48 13.25 10.26 16.57
C GLU A 48 11.85 10.70 16.98
N TYR A 49 11.71 11.28 18.18
CA TYR A 49 10.44 11.76 18.71
C TYR A 49 10.60 13.03 19.55
N PHE A 50 9.49 13.73 19.74
CA PHE A 50 9.36 14.88 20.61
C PHE A 50 8.31 14.58 21.66
N ILE A 51 8.57 14.99 22.89
CA ILE A 51 7.63 14.86 24.00
C ILE A 51 7.34 16.24 24.57
N ASN A 52 6.05 16.54 24.80
CA ASN A 52 5.66 17.68 25.62
C ASN A 52 5.42 17.16 27.06
N PRO A 53 6.32 17.42 28.01
CA PRO A 53 6.23 16.85 29.36
C PRO A 53 5.10 17.44 30.21
N GLN A 54 4.55 18.60 29.83
CA GLN A 54 3.47 19.25 30.56
C GLN A 54 2.10 18.75 30.10
N LEU A 55 1.92 18.61 28.78
CA LEU A 55 0.65 18.16 28.18
C LEU A 55 0.60 16.64 27.99
N GLY A 56 1.74 15.94 28.04
CA GLY A 56 1.81 14.48 28.02
C GLY A 56 1.61 13.84 26.66
N TYR A 57 1.91 14.54 25.55
CA TYR A 57 1.84 13.98 24.20
C TYR A 57 3.22 13.68 23.61
N VAL A 58 3.26 12.72 22.69
CA VAL A 58 4.43 12.33 21.90
C VAL A 58 4.15 12.55 20.42
N SER A 59 5.13 13.09 19.70
CA SER A 59 5.10 13.25 18.24
C SER A 59 6.34 12.61 17.63
N LEU A 60 6.14 11.65 16.74
CA LEU A 60 7.22 11.00 16.00
C LEU A 60 7.68 11.86 14.83
N PHE A 61 8.94 11.73 14.40
CA PHE A 61 9.48 12.48 13.24
C PHE A 61 9.28 11.73 11.93
N ARG A 62 8.98 10.44 12.02
CA ARG A 62 8.52 9.62 10.91
C ARG A 62 7.07 9.24 11.12
N ARG A 63 6.36 9.08 10.01
CA ARG A 63 5.06 8.43 10.01
C ARG A 63 5.26 6.94 10.34
N LEU A 64 4.39 6.38 11.18
CA LEU A 64 4.33 4.93 11.39
C LEU A 64 3.68 4.26 10.18
N GLN A 65 4.21 3.13 9.75
CA GLN A 65 3.62 2.30 8.72
C GLN A 65 2.39 1.56 9.25
N ASN A 66 1.60 1.00 8.34
CA ASN A 66 0.65 -0.03 8.72
C ASN A 66 1.45 -1.21 9.30
N ASP A 67 0.93 -1.89 10.33
CA ASP A 67 1.60 -2.98 11.07
C ASP A 67 2.59 -2.60 12.18
N GLU A 68 3.07 -1.35 12.22
CA GLU A 68 3.92 -0.92 13.33
C GLU A 68 3.12 -0.68 14.63
N VAL A 69 3.56 -1.32 15.72
CA VAL A 69 3.02 -1.10 17.06
C VAL A 69 3.78 0.04 17.75
N LEU A 70 3.05 0.95 18.42
CA LEU A 70 3.67 1.97 19.29
C LEU A 70 3.23 1.75 20.74
N ALA A 71 4.21 1.55 21.62
CA ALA A 71 4.01 1.45 23.05
C ALA A 71 4.97 2.38 23.82
N VAL A 72 4.60 2.73 25.05
CA VAL A 72 5.38 3.60 25.93
C VAL A 72 5.44 3.03 27.35
N ALA A 73 6.52 3.35 28.07
CA ALA A 73 6.60 3.28 29.51
C ALA A 73 7.19 4.60 30.04
N TYR A 74 6.60 5.14 31.10
CA TYR A 74 6.99 6.44 31.64
C TYR A 74 6.60 6.58 33.12
N GLU A 75 7.26 7.53 33.77
CA GLU A 75 6.93 8.02 35.11
C GLU A 75 6.60 9.50 35.05
N TYR A 76 5.66 9.93 35.89
CA TYR A 76 5.32 11.34 36.04
C TYR A 76 4.95 11.68 37.48
N THR A 77 5.17 12.93 37.86
CA THR A 77 4.83 13.43 39.19
C THR A 77 3.63 14.36 39.09
N TYR A 78 2.57 14.03 39.83
CA TYR A 78 1.38 14.86 39.93
C TYR A 78 1.09 15.17 41.40
N ASN A 79 1.02 16.46 41.75
CA ASN A 79 0.83 16.93 43.12
C ASN A 79 1.77 16.28 44.16
N GLY A 80 3.04 16.06 43.77
CA GLY A 80 4.07 15.46 44.63
C GLY A 80 4.02 13.93 44.76
N GLN A 81 3.06 13.25 44.10
CA GLN A 81 3.01 11.79 44.02
C GLN A 81 3.57 11.30 42.68
N VAL A 82 4.43 10.28 42.72
CA VAL A 82 4.99 9.63 41.53
C VAL A 82 4.05 8.53 41.07
N TYR A 83 3.75 8.53 39.77
CA TYR A 83 2.94 7.53 39.09
C TYR A 83 3.78 6.87 38.00
N LYS A 84 3.71 5.54 37.89
CA LYS A 84 4.40 4.73 36.87
C LYS A 84 3.40 4.04 35.96
N VAL A 85 3.70 4.03 34.66
CA VAL A 85 2.93 3.33 33.62
C VAL A 85 3.89 2.50 32.77
N GLY A 86 3.67 1.17 32.71
CA GLY A 86 4.57 0.23 32.02
C GLY A 86 5.84 -0.11 32.80
N GLU A 87 6.62 -1.05 32.27
CA GLU A 87 7.91 -1.47 32.85
C GLU A 87 9.05 -0.63 32.28
N LEU A 88 9.86 -0.06 33.16
CA LEU A 88 11.07 0.66 32.80
C LEU A 88 12.26 -0.31 32.72
N THR A 89 13.37 0.14 32.11
CA THR A 89 14.58 -0.69 31.97
C THR A 89 15.08 -1.26 33.29
N GLU A 90 14.94 -0.52 34.39
CA GLU A 90 15.29 -1.00 35.73
C GLU A 90 14.44 -2.18 36.23
N ASP A 91 13.20 -2.33 35.73
CA ASP A 91 12.25 -3.38 36.11
C ASP A 91 12.54 -4.72 35.42
N TYR A 92 13.04 -4.69 34.17
CA TYR A 92 13.21 -5.90 33.34
C TYR A 92 14.67 -6.28 33.02
N GLN A 93 15.67 -5.43 33.31
CA GLN A 93 17.08 -5.71 32.99
C GLN A 93 17.65 -7.02 33.55
N ASN A 94 17.05 -7.59 34.60
CA ASN A 94 17.49 -8.84 35.23
C ASN A 94 16.57 -10.03 34.89
N ARG A 95 15.65 -9.86 33.94
CA ARG A 95 14.74 -10.93 33.51
C ARG A 95 15.40 -11.77 32.40
N PRO A 96 15.02 -13.05 32.30
CA PRO A 96 15.35 -13.89 31.15
C PRO A 96 14.87 -13.26 29.83
N GLU A 97 15.59 -13.52 28.74
CA GLU A 97 15.27 -12.97 27.41
C GLU A 97 13.97 -13.55 26.81
N ASP A 98 13.53 -14.72 27.30
CA ASP A 98 12.28 -15.39 26.90
C ASP A 98 11.03 -14.91 27.68
N GLU A 99 11.16 -13.87 28.51
CA GLU A 99 10.05 -13.25 29.23
C GLU A 99 9.54 -11.94 28.58
N LEU A 100 8.21 -11.80 28.54
CA LEU A 100 7.50 -10.60 28.08
C LEU A 100 7.69 -9.39 29.01
N ILE A 101 7.87 -8.23 28.37
CA ILE A 101 7.88 -6.91 29.00
C ILE A 101 6.52 -6.24 28.79
N PHE A 102 5.92 -5.71 29.86
CA PHE A 102 4.60 -5.09 29.79
C PHE A 102 4.68 -3.56 29.63
N LEU A 103 4.16 -3.06 28.50
CA LEU A 103 4.16 -1.63 28.15
C LEU A 103 2.73 -1.10 27.92
N LYS A 104 2.55 0.23 27.93
CA LYS A 104 1.27 0.84 27.56
C LYS A 104 1.19 1.00 26.04
N LEU A 105 0.24 0.30 25.43
CA LEU A 105 -0.08 0.45 24.02
C LEU A 105 -0.67 1.85 23.71
N LEU A 106 -0.09 2.55 22.73
CA LEU A 106 -0.61 3.80 22.16
C LEU A 106 -1.27 3.56 20.81
N ARG A 107 -0.65 2.72 19.96
CA ARG A 107 -1.18 2.35 18.64
C ARG A 107 -1.01 0.83 18.44
N PRO A 108 -2.11 0.07 18.25
CA PRO A 108 -2.05 -1.34 17.83
C PRO A 108 -1.52 -1.50 16.40
N ALA A 109 -1.15 -2.72 16.00
CA ALA A 109 -0.70 -3.00 14.64
C ALA A 109 -1.83 -2.71 13.63
N ARG A 110 -3.06 -3.10 14.01
CA ARG A 110 -4.28 -2.89 13.24
C ARG A 110 -4.97 -1.58 13.60
N ILE A 111 -5.24 -0.73 12.61
CA ILE A 111 -6.06 0.47 12.83
C ILE A 111 -7.50 0.06 13.12
N ASN A 112 -7.96 0.29 14.35
CA ASN A 112 -9.35 0.08 14.73
C ASN A 112 -9.87 1.37 15.40
N THR A 113 -10.89 1.99 14.81
CA THR A 113 -11.45 3.25 15.31
C THR A 113 -12.43 3.06 16.47
N GLN A 114 -12.77 1.81 16.82
CA GLN A 114 -13.69 1.47 17.90
C GLN A 114 -12.98 1.18 19.22
N VAL A 115 -11.64 1.11 19.23
CA VAL A 115 -10.85 0.87 20.46
C VAL A 115 -10.34 2.19 21.05
N PRO A 116 -10.16 2.29 22.38
CA PRO A 116 -9.76 3.53 23.05
C PRO A 116 -8.39 4.08 22.63
N THR A 117 -7.52 3.26 22.03
CA THR A 117 -6.23 3.72 21.48
C THR A 117 -6.42 4.71 20.32
N TRP A 118 -7.53 4.63 19.59
CA TRP A 118 -7.88 5.60 18.54
C TRP A 118 -8.05 7.02 19.10
N ASP A 119 -8.63 7.13 20.28
CA ASP A 119 -8.86 8.42 20.96
C ASP A 119 -7.56 9.00 21.54
N LEU A 120 -6.53 8.19 21.75
CA LEU A 120 -5.20 8.67 22.17
C LEU A 120 -4.47 9.41 21.03
N MET A 121 -4.79 9.12 19.77
CA MET A 121 -4.20 9.82 18.63
C MET A 121 -4.73 11.25 18.56
N MET A 122 -3.82 12.22 18.70
CA MET A 122 -4.10 13.64 18.48
C MET A 122 -4.36 13.92 16.99
N LYS A 123 -5.47 14.60 16.71
CA LYS A 123 -5.95 14.93 15.35
C LYS A 123 -6.15 16.45 15.16
N ASN A 124 -5.44 17.22 15.98
CA ASN A 124 -5.53 18.67 16.10
C ASN A 124 -4.19 19.37 15.75
N VAL A 125 -3.28 18.65 15.09
CA VAL A 125 -1.96 19.13 14.70
C VAL A 125 -1.86 19.11 13.17
N TYR A 126 -1.49 20.23 12.55
CA TYR A 126 -1.47 20.41 11.10
C TYR A 126 -0.07 20.86 10.66
N SER A 127 0.49 20.17 9.67
CA SER A 127 1.76 20.57 9.05
C SER A 127 1.54 21.72 8.08
N LEU A 128 2.36 22.76 8.19
CA LEU A 128 2.43 23.87 7.23
C LEU A 128 3.44 23.60 6.11
N ASN A 129 4.09 22.42 6.10
CA ASN A 129 5.10 21.99 5.14
C ASN A 129 6.27 22.99 5.00
N ALA A 130 6.60 23.68 6.09
CA ALA A 130 7.69 24.63 6.19
C ALA A 130 8.41 24.45 7.54
N SER A 131 9.69 24.77 7.63
CA SER A 131 10.47 24.71 8.86
C SER A 131 11.01 26.10 9.23
N GLN A 132 11.38 26.28 10.50
CA GLN A 132 11.89 27.56 11.01
C GLN A 132 10.97 28.75 10.71
N ILE A 133 9.68 28.59 11.02
CA ILE A 133 8.68 29.64 10.83
C ILE A 133 8.98 30.81 11.76
N LEU A 134 9.00 32.02 11.22
CA LEU A 134 9.14 33.25 11.98
C LEU A 134 7.78 33.72 12.49
N ARG A 135 7.73 34.20 13.74
CA ARG A 135 6.54 34.86 14.30
C ARG A 135 6.17 36.13 13.53
N GLU A 136 7.17 36.86 13.07
CA GLU A 136 6.95 38.10 12.32
C GLU A 136 6.38 37.82 10.93
N GLY A 137 5.29 38.53 10.59
CA GLY A 137 4.59 38.35 9.32
C GLY A 137 3.76 37.06 9.21
N PHE A 138 3.71 36.25 10.28
CA PHE A 138 2.84 35.08 10.32
C PHE A 138 1.37 35.51 10.40
N GLN A 139 0.58 35.08 9.43
CA GLN A 139 -0.86 35.32 9.37
C GLN A 139 -1.55 33.99 9.13
N LEU A 140 -2.59 33.70 9.92
CA LEU A 140 -3.37 32.50 9.77
C LEU A 140 -4.84 32.80 9.99
N GLN A 141 -5.68 32.19 9.17
CA GLN A 141 -7.13 32.20 9.28
C GLN A 141 -7.65 30.78 9.08
N VAL A 142 -8.71 30.48 9.81
CA VAL A 142 -9.54 29.30 9.58
C VAL A 142 -10.75 29.78 8.80
N ILE A 143 -11.05 29.15 7.65
CA ILE A 143 -12.19 29.50 6.82
C ILE A 143 -13.12 28.29 6.64
N TYR A 144 -14.39 28.58 6.40
CA TYR A 144 -15.40 27.64 5.98
C TYR A 144 -15.83 27.97 4.54
N ARG A 145 -15.73 27.00 3.64
CA ARG A 145 -16.18 27.15 2.25
C ARG A 145 -17.63 26.72 2.13
N ASP A 146 -18.52 27.65 1.78
CA ASP A 146 -19.93 27.36 1.58
C ASP A 146 -20.22 27.04 0.11
N ASP A 147 -20.59 25.80 -0.20
CA ASP A 147 -20.92 25.34 -1.56
C ASP A 147 -21.98 26.19 -2.25
N ARG A 148 -22.93 26.76 -1.48
CA ARG A 148 -24.02 27.56 -2.03
C ARG A 148 -23.54 28.89 -2.59
N THR A 149 -22.58 29.53 -1.91
CA THR A 149 -22.07 30.85 -2.30
C THR A 149 -20.76 30.75 -3.06
N GLY A 150 -20.03 29.64 -2.94
CA GLY A 150 -18.66 29.49 -3.44
C GLY A 150 -17.66 30.39 -2.73
N LEU A 151 -18.06 31.04 -1.63
CA LEU A 151 -17.23 32.00 -0.90
C LEU A 151 -16.52 31.34 0.28
N ASP A 152 -15.30 31.80 0.51
CA ASP A 152 -14.48 31.43 1.66
C ASP A 152 -14.81 32.38 2.83
N ASN A 153 -15.49 31.88 3.87
CA ASN A 153 -15.95 32.68 4.99
C ASN A 153 -15.08 32.47 6.25
N PRO A 154 -14.55 33.52 6.89
CA PRO A 154 -13.76 33.40 8.12
C PRO A 154 -14.61 33.21 9.38
N SER A 155 -15.94 33.26 9.28
CA SER A 155 -16.93 33.04 10.34
C SER A 155 -18.11 32.23 9.81
N LEU A 156 -18.88 31.62 10.71
CA LEU A 156 -20.16 31.00 10.34
C LEU A 156 -21.24 32.09 10.22
N LEU A 157 -22.18 31.90 9.29
CA LEU A 157 -23.26 32.86 9.00
C LEU A 157 -24.57 32.55 9.74
N GLU A 158 -24.64 31.40 10.40
CA GLU A 158 -25.84 30.84 11.04
C GLU A 158 -25.49 30.28 12.43
N GLY A 159 -26.47 30.24 13.33
CA GLY A 159 -26.33 29.75 14.71
C GLY A 159 -26.26 30.87 15.75
N GLN A 160 -26.91 30.71 16.90
CA GLN A 160 -27.06 31.83 17.85
C GLN A 160 -25.75 32.26 18.52
N GLU A 161 -24.88 31.32 18.89
CA GLU A 161 -23.62 31.63 19.59
C GLU A 161 -22.39 31.64 18.67
N VAL A 162 -22.50 31.13 17.44
CA VAL A 162 -21.38 30.97 16.50
C VAL A 162 -21.42 31.95 15.33
N LYS A 163 -22.59 32.56 15.06
CA LYS A 163 -22.76 33.49 13.95
C LYS A 163 -21.89 34.73 14.13
N ASP A 164 -21.24 35.14 13.05
CA ASP A 164 -20.37 36.33 12.97
C ASP A 164 -19.18 36.31 13.95
N VAL A 165 -18.88 35.15 14.56
CA VAL A 165 -17.68 34.94 15.38
C VAL A 165 -16.59 34.34 14.48
N PRO A 166 -15.37 34.93 14.42
CA PRO A 166 -14.27 34.37 13.66
C PRO A 166 -13.97 32.91 14.06
N LEU A 167 -13.78 32.03 13.09
CA LEU A 167 -13.50 30.61 13.30
C LEU A 167 -12.20 30.41 14.08
N ILE A 168 -11.19 31.26 13.85
CA ILE A 168 -9.93 31.21 14.59
C ILE A 168 -10.16 31.29 16.11
N ARG A 169 -11.10 32.15 16.54
CA ARG A 169 -11.53 32.26 17.93
C ARG A 169 -12.35 31.06 18.39
N LEU A 170 -13.30 30.57 17.59
CA LEU A 170 -14.11 29.39 17.95
C LEU A 170 -13.24 28.14 18.15
N THR A 171 -12.17 28.01 17.38
CA THR A 171 -11.19 26.92 17.48
C THR A 171 -10.13 27.10 18.58
N GLY A 172 -10.16 28.24 19.30
CA GLY A 172 -9.28 28.53 20.43
C GLY A 172 -7.90 29.06 20.06
N LEU A 173 -7.68 29.46 18.80
CA LEU A 173 -6.42 30.03 18.32
C LEU A 173 -6.30 31.56 18.51
N ASP A 174 -7.34 32.20 19.03
CA ASP A 174 -7.41 33.65 19.32
C ASP A 174 -8.08 33.87 20.68
N ASN A 175 -7.26 33.95 21.71
CA ASN A 175 -7.62 34.22 23.11
C ASN A 175 -6.70 35.28 23.72
N LEU A 176 -5.56 35.59 23.09
CA LEU A 176 -4.54 36.50 23.59
C LEU A 176 -4.40 37.71 22.67
N ASN A 177 -3.87 38.80 23.23
CA ASN A 177 -3.47 39.96 22.45
C ASN A 177 -1.97 39.86 22.05
N PRO A 178 -1.41 40.82 21.30
CA PRO A 178 0.00 40.79 20.92
C PRO A 178 1.00 40.81 22.10
N GLN A 179 0.54 41.24 23.29
CA GLN A 179 1.30 41.24 24.55
C GLN A 179 1.15 39.92 25.34
N ASN A 180 0.40 38.95 24.81
CA ASN A 180 0.02 37.68 25.46
C ASN A 180 -0.90 37.84 26.69
N ASP A 181 -1.60 38.97 26.83
CA ASP A 181 -2.65 39.12 27.84
C ASP A 181 -3.93 38.41 27.36
N PRO A 182 -4.79 37.88 28.28
CA PRO A 182 -6.01 37.16 27.93
C PRO A 182 -7.12 38.09 27.41
N ALA A 183 -6.97 38.53 26.15
CA ALA A 183 -7.96 39.30 25.42
C ALA A 183 -7.83 39.00 23.90
N PRO A 184 -8.87 38.46 23.24
CA PRO A 184 -8.81 38.13 21.81
C PRO A 184 -8.74 39.40 20.93
N ASP A 185 -7.96 39.34 19.85
CA ASP A 185 -7.73 40.47 18.94
C ASP A 185 -8.06 40.15 17.46
N GLY A 186 -8.51 38.94 17.16
CA GLY A 186 -8.84 38.47 15.82
C GLY A 186 -7.66 37.92 15.02
N ASN A 187 -6.45 37.91 15.60
CA ASN A 187 -5.25 37.34 15.00
C ASN A 187 -4.91 35.99 15.66
N PHE A 188 -3.95 35.30 15.06
CA PHE A 188 -3.47 34.03 15.60
C PHE A 188 -2.55 34.25 16.82
N ASP A 189 -2.84 33.56 17.92
CA ASP A 189 -2.01 33.50 19.11
C ASP A 189 -0.75 32.68 18.84
N TYR A 190 0.38 33.33 18.55
CA TYR A 190 1.65 32.64 18.33
C TYR A 190 2.35 32.29 19.66
N VAL A 191 2.04 31.12 20.21
CA VAL A 191 2.62 30.60 21.47
C VAL A 191 3.41 29.33 21.18
N GLU A 192 4.74 29.44 21.26
CA GLU A 192 5.64 28.33 20.98
C GLU A 192 5.38 27.14 21.93
N GLY A 193 5.30 25.94 21.37
CA GLY A 193 5.05 24.68 22.08
C GLY A 193 3.58 24.41 22.44
N LEU A 194 2.69 25.41 22.28
CA LEU A 194 1.25 25.28 22.55
C LEU A 194 0.39 25.39 21.29
N THR A 195 0.57 26.46 20.51
CA THR A 195 -0.18 26.69 19.26
C THR A 195 0.71 26.55 18.02
N MET A 196 2.03 26.66 18.17
CA MET A 196 3.00 26.52 17.08
C MET A 196 4.25 25.79 17.55
N ILE A 197 4.79 24.91 16.70
CA ILE A 197 6.15 24.37 16.81
C ILE A 197 6.94 24.91 15.61
N SER A 198 7.62 26.04 15.81
CA SER A 198 8.18 26.85 14.73
C SER A 198 9.26 26.14 13.93
N ASN A 199 10.12 25.38 14.61
CA ASN A 199 11.23 24.67 13.97
C ASN A 199 10.77 23.56 13.00
N ARG A 200 9.52 23.09 13.12
CA ARG A 200 8.93 22.04 12.26
C ARG A 200 7.71 22.49 11.47
N GLY A 201 7.26 23.71 11.70
CA GLY A 201 6.02 24.25 11.12
C GLY A 201 4.79 23.41 11.42
N LEU A 202 4.65 22.96 12.68
CA LEU A 202 3.43 22.29 13.13
C LEU A 202 2.53 23.31 13.84
N LEU A 203 1.36 23.54 13.28
CA LEU A 203 0.26 24.27 13.91
C LEU A 203 -0.49 23.33 14.86
N ILE A 204 -0.79 23.79 16.06
CA ILE A 204 -1.53 23.01 17.07
C ILE A 204 -2.77 23.80 17.48
N PHE A 205 -3.95 23.19 17.36
CA PHE A 205 -5.15 23.74 17.99
C PHE A 205 -5.13 23.37 19.48
N PRO A 206 -5.34 24.32 20.43
CA PRO A 206 -5.28 24.06 21.86
C PRO A 206 -6.52 23.31 22.40
N VAL A 207 -7.25 22.62 21.53
CA VAL A 207 -8.40 21.77 21.82
C VAL A 207 -8.27 20.47 21.01
N LEU A 208 -8.75 19.36 21.56
CA LEU A 208 -8.61 18.03 20.93
C LEU A 208 -9.38 17.89 19.61
N GLU A 209 -10.57 18.49 19.54
CA GLU A 209 -11.46 18.39 18.38
C GLU A 209 -11.99 19.77 17.97
N PRO A 210 -11.16 20.65 17.36
CA PRO A 210 -11.56 22.02 17.03
C PRO A 210 -12.84 22.11 16.21
N PHE A 211 -13.02 21.23 15.21
CA PHE A 211 -14.19 21.19 14.32
C PHE A 211 -15.27 20.19 14.76
N GLY A 212 -14.98 19.38 15.78
CA GLY A 212 -15.83 18.32 16.30
C GLY A 212 -16.55 18.76 17.56
N SER A 213 -16.30 18.07 18.68
CA SER A 213 -16.98 18.36 19.95
C SER A 213 -16.78 19.78 20.48
N ASN A 214 -15.66 20.46 20.17
CA ASN A 214 -15.45 21.85 20.61
C ASN A 214 -16.46 22.79 19.94
N LEU A 215 -16.58 22.73 18.61
CA LEU A 215 -17.58 23.50 17.87
C LEU A 215 -19.00 23.07 18.24
N GLY A 216 -19.23 21.75 18.38
CA GLY A 216 -20.54 21.20 18.71
C GLY A 216 -21.12 21.64 20.06
N LYS A 217 -20.26 22.03 21.03
CA LYS A 217 -20.69 22.61 22.32
C LYS A 217 -21.22 24.04 22.22
N ARG A 218 -20.98 24.73 21.10
CA ARG A 218 -21.42 26.12 20.84
C ARG A 218 -22.79 26.20 20.18
N PHE A 219 -23.39 25.07 19.80
CA PHE A 219 -24.76 25.03 19.28
C PHE A 219 -25.73 24.71 20.41
N LEU A 220 -26.85 25.42 20.43
CA LEU A 220 -27.92 25.19 21.41
C LEU A 220 -28.63 23.85 21.13
N PRO A 221 -29.27 23.23 22.15
CA PRO A 221 -29.97 21.94 21.96
C PRO A 221 -31.05 21.92 20.87
N ASN A 222 -31.63 23.08 20.52
CA ASN A 222 -32.61 23.24 19.45
C ASN A 222 -32.00 23.48 18.05
N GLU A 223 -30.68 23.60 17.93
CA GLU A 223 -29.95 23.86 16.68
C GLU A 223 -29.38 22.59 16.04
N GLY A 224 -30.05 21.44 16.21
CA GLY A 224 -29.57 20.14 15.70
C GLY A 224 -29.23 20.15 14.21
N VAL A 225 -30.05 20.79 13.37
CA VAL A 225 -29.80 20.90 11.92
C VAL A 225 -28.52 21.66 11.60
N LEU A 226 -28.22 22.74 12.33
CA LEU A 226 -26.98 23.50 12.13
C LEU A 226 -25.78 22.73 12.65
N LYS A 227 -25.95 22.00 13.76
CA LYS A 227 -24.94 21.11 14.29
C LYS A 227 -24.56 20.04 13.27
N ASP A 228 -25.53 19.39 12.63
CA ASP A 228 -25.31 18.35 11.61
C ASP A 228 -24.72 18.90 10.31
N LYS A 229 -24.86 20.22 10.07
CA LYS A 229 -24.28 20.92 8.92
C LYS A 229 -22.82 21.33 9.13
N TYR A 230 -22.46 21.79 10.34
CA TYR A 230 -21.17 22.41 10.61
C TYR A 230 -20.20 21.53 11.43
N VAL A 231 -20.69 20.65 12.30
CA VAL A 231 -19.82 19.84 13.16
C VAL A 231 -19.24 18.68 12.38
N TYR A 232 -17.92 18.65 12.27
CA TYR A 232 -17.18 17.64 11.53
C TYR A 232 -16.62 16.58 12.49
N ASP A 233 -17.51 15.80 13.12
CA ASP A 233 -17.13 14.78 14.09
C ASP A 233 -16.50 13.53 13.45
N THR A 234 -16.89 13.22 12.21
CA THR A 234 -16.33 12.11 11.42
C THR A 234 -14.82 12.24 11.25
N LEU A 235 -14.27 13.47 11.17
CA LEU A 235 -12.83 13.74 11.14
C LEU A 235 -12.08 13.13 12.34
N TYR A 236 -12.74 13.02 13.50
CA TYR A 236 -12.12 12.53 14.74
C TYR A 236 -12.45 11.07 15.03
N ARG A 237 -13.64 10.61 14.62
CA ARG A 237 -14.14 9.25 14.87
C ARG A 237 -13.76 8.23 13.79
N THR A 238 -13.37 8.70 12.62
CA THR A 238 -12.97 7.87 11.47
C THR A 238 -11.56 8.24 11.03
N THR A 239 -10.97 7.47 10.13
CA THR A 239 -9.67 7.83 9.56
C THR A 239 -9.78 9.03 8.64
N GLN A 240 -8.66 9.71 8.40
CA GLN A 240 -8.60 10.85 7.47
C GLN A 240 -9.24 10.54 6.10
N ALA A 241 -8.93 9.38 5.50
CA ALA A 241 -9.47 9.00 4.20
C ALA A 241 -11.01 8.94 4.19
N ASP A 242 -11.62 8.22 5.13
CA ASP A 242 -13.09 8.18 5.28
C ASP A 242 -13.69 9.56 5.53
N ALA A 243 -13.06 10.37 6.39
CA ALA A 243 -13.56 11.70 6.69
C ALA A 243 -13.58 12.57 5.42
N GLU A 244 -12.53 12.53 4.61
CA GLU A 244 -12.42 13.28 3.35
C GLU A 244 -13.56 12.97 2.37
N LEU A 245 -14.11 11.74 2.40
CA LEU A 245 -15.27 11.34 1.60
C LEU A 245 -16.57 12.01 2.04
N VAL A 246 -16.65 12.48 3.29
CA VAL A 246 -17.79 13.24 3.83
C VAL A 246 -17.69 14.70 3.37
N THR A 247 -17.83 14.91 2.06
CA THR A 247 -17.70 16.22 1.39
C THR A 247 -18.65 17.28 1.94
N ARG A 248 -19.81 16.87 2.47
CA ARG A 248 -20.75 17.72 3.22
C ARG A 248 -20.08 18.50 4.36
N LEU A 249 -19.16 17.87 5.08
CA LEU A 249 -18.51 18.41 6.28
C LEU A 249 -17.06 18.84 6.03
N ASN A 250 -16.41 18.28 5.01
CA ASN A 250 -15.03 18.61 4.62
C ASN A 250 -14.90 19.98 3.94
N LYS A 251 -15.18 21.04 4.71
CA LYS A 251 -15.32 22.42 4.23
C LYS A 251 -14.46 23.43 4.98
N TYR A 252 -13.68 22.97 5.96
CA TYR A 252 -12.78 23.81 6.74
C TYR A 252 -11.39 23.83 6.12
N PHE A 253 -10.86 25.04 5.86
CA PHE A 253 -9.51 25.21 5.33
C PHE A 253 -8.70 26.14 6.23
N ILE A 254 -7.41 25.82 6.37
CA ILE A 254 -6.44 26.68 7.03
C ILE A 254 -5.75 27.47 5.92
N LYS A 255 -5.86 28.80 5.97
CA LYS A 255 -5.23 29.71 5.03
C LYS A 255 -4.33 30.67 5.77
N GLY A 256 -3.18 30.98 5.20
CA GLY A 256 -2.25 31.87 5.86
C GLY A 256 -1.09 32.28 4.98
N ARG A 257 -0.28 33.18 5.53
CA ARG A 257 1.01 33.60 5.00
C ARG A 257 2.05 33.36 6.08
N LEU A 258 3.18 32.78 5.69
CA LEU A 258 4.30 32.51 6.57
C LEU A 258 5.60 32.93 5.90
N THR A 259 6.62 33.14 6.73
CA THR A 259 8.01 33.30 6.32
C THR A 259 8.82 32.19 6.96
N ALA A 260 9.61 31.48 6.16
CA ALA A 260 10.42 30.34 6.57
C ALA A 260 11.83 30.44 5.95
N GLY A 261 12.86 29.98 6.67
CA GLY A 261 14.24 30.01 6.21
C GLY A 261 14.93 31.38 6.31
N SER A 262 16.14 31.50 5.72
CA SER A 262 16.91 32.74 5.70
C SER A 262 16.31 33.73 4.71
N ALA A 263 15.92 34.92 5.19
CA ALA A 263 15.22 35.95 4.42
C ALA A 263 15.96 36.44 3.15
N SER A 264 17.25 36.15 3.01
CA SER A 264 18.09 36.57 1.87
C SER A 264 18.12 35.58 0.71
N GLU A 265 17.65 34.35 0.89
CA GLU A 265 17.80 33.28 -0.11
C GLU A 265 16.45 32.74 -0.58
N ILE A 266 16.26 32.71 -1.90
CA ILE A 266 15.07 32.24 -2.60
C ILE A 266 15.48 31.07 -3.49
N GLN A 267 14.96 29.89 -3.19
CA GLN A 267 15.17 28.70 -4.01
C GLN A 267 14.16 28.66 -5.15
N LEU A 268 14.62 28.75 -6.39
CA LEU A 268 13.77 28.62 -7.58
C LEU A 268 13.48 27.14 -7.86
N PRO A 269 12.24 26.78 -8.22
CA PRO A 269 11.90 25.41 -8.54
C PRO A 269 12.44 25.01 -9.93
N GLY A 270 13.40 24.08 -9.95
CA GLY A 270 13.99 23.51 -11.17
C GLY A 270 15.52 23.46 -11.13
N LEU A 271 16.11 22.61 -11.96
CA LEU A 271 17.55 22.55 -12.20
C LEU A 271 17.87 23.17 -13.57
N ASN A 272 19.06 23.74 -13.73
CA ASN A 272 19.52 24.38 -14.98
C ASN A 272 18.57 25.48 -15.49
N ILE A 273 18.46 26.54 -14.69
CA ILE A 273 17.78 27.78 -15.08
C ILE A 273 18.55 28.42 -16.24
N ALA A 274 17.83 28.87 -17.28
CA ALA A 274 18.47 29.47 -18.45
C ALA A 274 19.15 30.81 -18.07
N PRO A 275 20.47 30.97 -18.32
CA PRO A 275 21.17 32.22 -18.04
C PRO A 275 20.51 33.44 -18.70
N GLY A 276 20.26 34.50 -17.94
CA GLY A 276 19.62 35.73 -18.43
C GLY A 276 18.10 35.69 -18.59
N SER A 277 17.44 34.57 -18.27
CA SER A 277 15.96 34.48 -18.26
C SER A 277 15.32 35.01 -16.97
N VAL A 278 16.13 35.24 -15.94
CA VAL A 278 15.66 35.54 -14.58
C VAL A 278 15.37 37.02 -14.44
N ILE A 279 14.10 37.35 -14.27
CA ILE A 279 13.62 38.71 -14.03
C ILE A 279 13.11 38.78 -12.60
N VAL A 280 13.73 39.64 -11.80
CA VAL A 280 13.38 39.84 -10.38
C VAL A 280 12.82 41.23 -10.22
N THR A 281 11.68 41.36 -9.56
CA THR A 281 11.06 42.67 -9.26
C THR A 281 10.71 42.79 -7.79
N ALA A 282 11.04 43.91 -7.15
CA ALA A 282 10.58 44.27 -5.82
C ALA A 282 9.41 45.26 -5.94
N GLY A 283 8.18 44.75 -5.80
CA GLY A 283 6.97 45.46 -6.24
C GLY A 283 7.00 45.66 -7.76
N ASN A 284 7.03 46.92 -8.22
CA ASN A 284 7.09 47.27 -9.65
C ASN A 284 8.50 47.67 -10.12
N ILE A 285 9.52 47.56 -9.25
CA ILE A 285 10.89 47.97 -9.57
C ILE A 285 11.67 46.72 -9.97
N PRO A 286 12.17 46.61 -11.22
CA PRO A 286 13.06 45.53 -11.61
C PRO A 286 14.40 45.67 -10.86
N LEU A 287 14.89 44.55 -10.33
CA LEU A 287 16.17 44.45 -9.65
C LEU A 287 17.25 44.04 -10.64
N THR A 288 18.48 44.46 -10.38
CA THR A 288 19.62 44.21 -11.27
C THR A 288 20.48 43.06 -10.74
N GLU A 289 20.74 42.04 -11.58
CA GLU A 289 21.64 40.94 -11.23
C GLU A 289 23.07 41.43 -11.01
N GLY A 290 23.75 40.92 -9.99
CA GLY A 290 25.09 41.33 -9.55
C GLY A 290 25.13 42.59 -8.68
N VAL A 291 24.03 43.35 -8.60
CA VAL A 291 23.93 44.56 -7.76
C VAL A 291 22.90 44.38 -6.65
N ASP A 292 21.68 43.98 -7.02
CA ASP A 292 20.56 43.82 -6.09
C ASP A 292 20.37 42.37 -5.66
N PHE A 293 20.66 41.42 -6.55
CA PHE A 293 20.61 39.99 -6.29
C PHE A 293 21.69 39.24 -7.07
N THR A 294 21.96 37.99 -6.69
CA THR A 294 22.81 37.05 -7.44
C THR A 294 22.05 35.74 -7.62
N ILE A 295 22.38 34.96 -8.65
CA ILE A 295 21.75 33.67 -8.90
C ILE A 295 22.78 32.61 -9.31
N ASP A 296 22.66 31.43 -8.72
CA ASP A 296 23.29 30.22 -9.22
C ASP A 296 22.31 29.49 -10.15
N TYR A 297 22.60 29.55 -11.45
CA TYR A 297 21.75 28.98 -12.50
C TYR A 297 21.70 27.45 -12.49
N ASN A 298 22.70 26.77 -11.95
CA ASN A 298 22.74 25.30 -11.97
C ASN A 298 21.74 24.73 -10.95
N VAL A 299 21.76 25.28 -9.74
CA VAL A 299 20.91 24.83 -8.63
C VAL A 299 19.67 25.70 -8.44
N GLY A 300 19.51 26.79 -9.19
CA GLY A 300 18.34 27.69 -9.09
C GLY A 300 18.31 28.52 -7.80
N ARG A 301 19.47 28.84 -7.23
CA ARG A 301 19.55 29.54 -5.93
C ARG A 301 19.72 31.03 -6.14
N LEU A 302 18.73 31.84 -5.74
CA LEU A 302 18.75 33.29 -5.86
C LEU A 302 19.01 33.93 -4.49
N VAL A 303 19.99 34.83 -4.39
CA VAL A 303 20.32 35.54 -3.15
C VAL A 303 20.14 37.04 -3.36
N ILE A 304 19.27 37.67 -2.58
CA ILE A 304 19.14 39.13 -2.54
C ILE A 304 20.32 39.68 -1.74
N ILE A 305 21.14 40.53 -2.38
CA ILE A 305 22.35 41.10 -1.77
C ILE A 305 22.15 42.56 -1.32
N ASN A 306 21.09 43.23 -1.79
CA ASN A 306 20.76 44.59 -1.38
C ASN A 306 19.91 44.60 -0.10
N ASP A 307 20.54 44.90 1.03
CA ASP A 307 19.91 44.96 2.36
C ASP A 307 18.74 45.95 2.45
N ALA A 308 18.75 47.03 1.67
CA ALA A 308 17.66 48.00 1.68
C ALA A 308 16.36 47.41 1.11
N ILE A 309 16.47 46.47 0.15
CA ILE A 309 15.31 45.75 -0.39
C ILE A 309 14.80 44.74 0.64
N LEU A 310 15.69 44.01 1.31
CA LEU A 310 15.32 43.06 2.36
C LEU A 310 14.58 43.73 3.52
N GLN A 311 15.03 44.92 3.94
CA GLN A 311 14.39 45.69 5.02
C GLN A 311 13.11 46.42 4.58
N SER A 312 12.84 46.51 3.26
CA SER A 312 11.69 47.27 2.74
C SER A 312 10.35 46.56 2.90
N GLY A 313 10.34 45.25 3.21
CA GLY A 313 9.12 44.43 3.31
C GLY A 313 8.33 44.30 2.00
N LYS A 314 8.88 44.72 0.86
CA LYS A 314 8.23 44.64 -0.46
C LYS A 314 8.18 43.18 -0.94
N GLN A 315 7.09 42.84 -1.63
CA GLN A 315 6.98 41.54 -2.30
C GLN A 315 7.98 41.43 -3.45
N ILE A 316 8.75 40.35 -3.46
CA ILE A 316 9.67 40.01 -4.55
C ILE A 316 8.98 38.99 -5.45
N ASN A 317 8.86 39.31 -6.74
CA ASN A 317 8.41 38.38 -7.77
C ASN A 317 9.61 37.97 -8.62
N VAL A 318 9.73 36.67 -8.91
CA VAL A 318 10.79 36.13 -9.76
C VAL A 318 10.15 35.37 -10.91
N SER A 319 10.49 35.76 -12.14
CA SER A 319 10.13 35.04 -13.36
C SER A 319 11.39 34.45 -13.97
N PHE A 320 11.35 33.22 -14.47
CA PHE A 320 12.53 32.56 -15.04
C PHE A 320 12.11 31.50 -16.06
N GLU A 321 13.04 31.12 -16.94
CA GLU A 321 12.88 30.00 -17.86
C GLU A 321 13.77 28.83 -17.43
N LYS A 322 13.28 27.60 -17.61
CA LYS A 322 14.04 26.37 -17.31
C LYS A 322 14.17 25.52 -18.56
N ALA A 323 15.32 24.86 -18.71
CA ALA A 323 15.48 23.84 -19.75
C ALA A 323 14.69 22.59 -19.40
N ASP A 324 13.74 22.21 -20.25
CA ASP A 324 12.94 21.00 -20.07
C ASP A 324 13.76 19.79 -20.55
N LEU A 325 14.41 19.08 -19.63
CA LEU A 325 15.33 17.98 -19.94
C LEU A 325 14.63 16.75 -20.55
N VAL A 326 13.32 16.60 -20.34
CA VAL A 326 12.51 15.48 -20.84
C VAL A 326 11.11 15.97 -21.25
N SER A 327 10.99 16.53 -22.46
CA SER A 327 9.68 16.81 -23.06
C SER A 327 9.53 16.06 -24.38
N PHE A 328 8.51 15.19 -24.47
CA PHE A 328 8.21 14.40 -25.66
C PHE A 328 7.28 15.12 -26.64
N GLN A 329 6.81 16.32 -26.30
CA GLN A 329 5.93 17.11 -27.18
C GLN A 329 6.77 17.95 -28.13
N THR A 330 6.46 17.87 -29.43
CA THR A 330 7.15 18.69 -30.43
C THR A 330 6.58 20.10 -30.44
N ARG A 331 7.42 21.08 -30.08
CA ARG A 331 7.09 22.51 -30.11
C ARG A 331 7.75 23.18 -31.31
N SER A 332 7.00 23.99 -32.03
CA SER A 332 7.49 24.81 -33.14
C SER A 332 7.15 26.27 -32.91
N LEU A 333 8.17 27.12 -32.82
CA LEU A 333 8.03 28.57 -32.72
C LEU A 333 8.58 29.21 -34.00
N LEU A 334 7.71 29.83 -34.77
CA LEU A 334 8.05 30.56 -35.98
C LEU A 334 7.80 32.05 -35.72
N GLY A 335 8.78 32.88 -36.01
CA GLY A 335 8.70 34.30 -35.71
C GLY A 335 9.34 35.15 -36.78
N THR A 336 8.85 36.38 -36.92
CA THR A 336 9.53 37.45 -37.64
C THR A 336 9.40 38.74 -36.85
N ARG A 337 10.49 39.50 -36.79
CA ARG A 337 10.50 40.86 -36.29
C ARG A 337 10.99 41.79 -37.39
N LEU A 338 10.28 42.90 -37.59
CA LEU A 338 10.57 43.93 -38.57
C LEU A 338 10.82 45.23 -37.81
N ASP A 339 12.06 45.71 -37.84
CA ASP A 339 12.44 46.97 -37.23
C ASP A 339 12.64 48.03 -38.31
N TYR A 340 11.87 49.11 -38.24
CA TYR A 340 12.00 50.28 -39.10
C TYR A 340 12.57 51.46 -38.31
N LEU A 341 13.82 51.80 -38.61
CA LEU A 341 14.52 52.96 -38.07
C LEU A 341 14.09 54.20 -38.83
N PHE A 342 13.09 54.92 -38.32
CA PHE A 342 12.64 56.18 -38.92
C PHE A 342 13.71 57.27 -38.77
N SER A 343 14.46 57.24 -37.67
CA SER A 343 15.65 58.08 -37.42
C SER A 343 16.52 57.45 -36.33
N ASP A 344 17.71 58.01 -36.08
CA ASP A 344 18.59 57.61 -34.96
C ASP A 344 17.92 57.73 -33.58
N LYS A 345 16.78 58.43 -33.51
CA LYS A 345 16.04 58.75 -32.28
C LYS A 345 14.67 58.08 -32.20
N PHE A 346 14.17 57.48 -33.29
CA PHE A 346 12.83 56.93 -33.36
C PHE A 346 12.81 55.64 -34.16
N ASN A 347 12.39 54.55 -33.50
CA ASN A 347 12.20 53.25 -34.12
C ASN A 347 10.73 52.80 -34.02
N LEU A 348 10.34 52.01 -35.01
CA LEU A 348 9.06 51.30 -35.03
C LEU A 348 9.34 49.82 -35.25
N GLY A 349 8.96 48.99 -34.29
CA GLY A 349 9.05 47.54 -34.36
C GLY A 349 7.69 46.92 -34.68
N GLY A 350 7.71 45.84 -35.46
CA GLY A 350 6.57 44.96 -35.67
C GLY A 350 7.00 43.53 -35.43
N THR A 351 6.28 42.79 -34.59
CA THR A 351 6.61 41.41 -34.24
C THR A 351 5.44 40.52 -34.62
N PHE A 352 5.72 39.37 -35.24
CA PHE A 352 4.77 38.28 -35.43
C PHE A 352 5.41 36.98 -34.94
N LEU A 353 4.70 36.25 -34.09
CA LEU A 353 5.12 34.97 -33.53
C LEU A 353 3.98 33.96 -33.68
N TYR A 354 4.32 32.75 -34.08
CA TYR A 354 3.42 31.62 -34.20
C TYR A 354 4.01 30.44 -33.43
N LEU A 355 3.34 30.05 -32.36
CA LEU A 355 3.69 28.88 -31.56
C LEU A 355 2.69 27.76 -31.85
N ASN A 356 3.20 26.59 -32.19
CA ASN A 356 2.39 25.39 -32.37
C ASN A 356 3.04 24.19 -31.69
N GLU A 357 2.29 23.58 -30.79
CA GLU A 357 2.65 22.33 -30.12
C GLU A 357 1.86 21.19 -30.75
N ARG A 358 2.51 20.07 -31.09
CA ARG A 358 1.82 18.91 -31.66
C ARG A 358 1.59 17.85 -30.58
N PRO A 359 0.35 17.34 -30.42
CA PRO A 359 0.09 16.30 -29.45
C PRO A 359 0.55 14.93 -29.96
N ASN A 360 1.00 14.08 -29.03
CA ASN A 360 1.39 12.69 -29.31
C ASN A 360 0.18 11.75 -29.35
N VAL A 361 -0.89 12.10 -28.62
CA VAL A 361 -2.16 11.37 -28.55
C VAL A 361 -3.33 12.34 -28.76
N THR A 362 -4.46 11.87 -29.26
CA THR A 362 -5.63 12.72 -29.56
C THR A 362 -6.50 13.01 -28.34
N ARG A 363 -6.41 12.19 -27.29
CA ARG A 363 -7.10 12.38 -26.00
C ARG A 363 -6.15 13.07 -25.04
N ILE A 364 -6.41 14.34 -24.77
CA ILE A 364 -5.54 15.19 -23.94
C ILE A 364 -6.34 15.68 -22.74
N ALA A 365 -5.79 15.49 -21.55
CA ALA A 365 -6.38 15.94 -20.30
C ALA A 365 -6.40 17.47 -20.18
N THR A 366 -7.33 17.99 -19.39
CA THR A 366 -7.44 19.41 -19.08
C THR A 366 -6.20 19.89 -18.31
N GLY A 367 -5.63 21.03 -18.69
CA GLY A 367 -4.36 21.56 -18.17
C GLY A 367 -3.10 21.09 -18.92
N SER A 368 -3.23 20.10 -19.81
CA SER A 368 -2.16 19.61 -20.70
C SER A 368 -2.42 19.94 -22.17
N GLU A 369 -3.34 20.87 -22.45
CA GLU A 369 -3.76 21.22 -23.80
C GLU A 369 -2.59 21.76 -24.62
N THR A 370 -2.44 21.24 -25.84
CA THR A 370 -1.43 21.74 -26.77
C THR A 370 -1.89 23.05 -27.39
N VAL A 371 -1.03 24.07 -27.27
CA VAL A 371 -1.36 25.42 -27.73
C VAL A 371 -1.02 25.63 -29.20
N ARG A 372 -1.79 26.52 -29.83
CA ARG A 372 -1.59 27.01 -31.19
C ARG A 372 -1.86 28.51 -31.23
N ASN A 373 -0.89 29.28 -30.75
CA ASN A 373 -1.02 30.70 -30.50
C ASN A 373 -0.34 31.52 -31.60
N SER A 374 -0.98 32.62 -32.01
CA SER A 374 -0.37 33.62 -32.88
C SER A 374 -0.35 34.96 -32.16
N ILE A 375 0.83 35.55 -31.97
CA ILE A 375 0.98 36.88 -31.40
C ILE A 375 1.41 37.81 -32.52
N TRP A 376 0.79 38.98 -32.60
CA TRP A 376 1.34 40.08 -33.37
C TRP A 376 1.37 41.33 -32.51
N GLY A 377 2.40 42.15 -32.70
CA GLY A 377 2.58 43.36 -31.91
C GLY A 377 3.30 44.45 -32.68
N LEU A 378 3.13 45.67 -32.20
CA LEU A 378 3.77 46.88 -32.69
C LEU A 378 4.38 47.61 -31.50
N ASP A 379 5.62 48.03 -31.64
CA ASP A 379 6.31 48.83 -30.64
C ASP A 379 6.89 50.11 -31.28
N ALA A 380 6.94 51.17 -30.48
CA ALA A 380 7.49 52.45 -30.88
C ALA A 380 8.39 52.97 -29.77
N ASN A 381 9.66 53.19 -30.06
CA ASN A 381 10.59 53.75 -29.09
C ASN A 381 11.18 55.06 -29.62
N PHE A 382 11.00 56.12 -28.85
CA PHE A 382 11.60 57.42 -29.07
C PHE A 382 12.61 57.70 -27.96
N SER A 383 13.84 58.06 -28.32
CA SER A 383 14.90 58.42 -27.39
C SER A 383 15.64 59.65 -27.89
N ASP A 384 15.64 60.73 -27.12
CA ASP A 384 16.41 61.93 -27.43
C ASP A 384 17.06 62.55 -26.19
N GLU A 385 18.15 63.26 -26.43
CA GLU A 385 18.84 64.05 -25.43
C GLU A 385 18.10 65.38 -25.20
N SER A 386 17.59 65.60 -23.99
CA SER A 386 16.95 66.84 -23.60
C SER A 386 17.93 67.76 -22.89
N ARG A 387 18.59 68.62 -23.66
CA ARG A 387 19.43 69.71 -23.13
C ARG A 387 18.65 70.70 -22.27
N PHE A 388 17.33 70.79 -22.47
CA PHE A 388 16.46 71.60 -21.63
C PHE A 388 16.40 71.04 -20.20
N LEU A 389 16.20 69.73 -20.05
CA LEU A 389 16.19 69.08 -18.74
C LEU A 389 17.57 69.11 -18.09
N THR A 390 18.65 68.98 -18.87
CA THR A 390 20.03 69.11 -18.34
C THR A 390 20.28 70.49 -17.77
N LYS A 391 19.90 71.54 -18.50
CA LYS A 391 20.03 72.92 -18.01
C LYS A 391 19.12 73.22 -16.82
N LEU A 392 17.95 72.58 -16.76
CA LEU A 392 17.04 72.72 -15.63
C LEU A 392 17.61 72.03 -14.37
N ALA A 393 18.27 70.89 -14.54
CA ALA A 393 19.02 70.24 -13.47
C ALA A 393 20.22 71.11 -13.03
N ASP A 394 21.00 71.64 -13.96
CA ASP A 394 22.13 72.56 -13.70
C ASP A 394 21.71 73.88 -13.03
N ALA A 395 20.42 74.27 -13.14
CA ALA A 395 19.88 75.46 -12.49
C ALA A 395 19.66 75.27 -10.98
N LEU A 396 19.78 74.04 -10.45
CA LEU A 396 19.73 73.77 -9.02
C LEU A 396 21.06 74.16 -8.36
N PRO A 397 21.05 74.97 -7.27
CA PRO A 397 22.27 75.40 -6.60
C PRO A 397 23.13 74.20 -6.18
N PHE A 398 24.45 74.31 -6.39
CA PHE A 398 25.47 73.29 -6.07
C PHE A 398 25.49 72.02 -6.93
N THR A 399 24.80 72.01 -8.08
CA THR A 399 24.88 70.91 -9.07
C THR A 399 25.51 71.40 -10.37
N ASN A 400 26.31 70.55 -11.03
CA ASN A 400 26.91 70.83 -12.34
C ASN A 400 27.00 69.50 -13.09
N THR A 401 25.92 69.15 -13.79
CA THR A 401 25.75 67.85 -14.46
C THR A 401 26.51 67.81 -15.78
N LYS A 402 27.53 66.95 -15.86
CA LYS A 402 28.29 66.72 -17.10
C LYS A 402 27.59 65.75 -18.05
N GLU A 403 26.72 64.91 -17.52
CA GLU A 403 25.94 63.92 -18.28
C GLU A 403 24.67 64.55 -18.83
N VAL A 404 24.35 64.26 -20.09
CA VAL A 404 23.19 64.81 -20.78
C VAL A 404 21.93 64.07 -20.32
N SER A 405 20.86 64.81 -20.05
CA SER A 405 19.56 64.23 -19.67
C SER A 405 18.92 63.58 -20.88
N GLN A 406 18.47 62.34 -20.74
CA GLN A 406 17.83 61.58 -21.81
C GLN A 406 16.33 61.46 -21.54
N VAL A 407 15.52 61.63 -22.58
CA VAL A 407 14.07 61.36 -22.55
C VAL A 407 13.82 60.16 -23.43
N GLN A 408 13.28 59.10 -22.83
CA GLN A 408 12.87 57.89 -23.53
C GLN A 408 11.36 57.72 -23.37
N ILE A 409 10.68 57.48 -24.49
CA ILE A 409 9.26 57.14 -24.54
C ILE A 409 9.15 55.84 -25.31
N SER A 410 8.68 54.79 -24.65
CA SER A 410 8.37 53.51 -25.27
C SER A 410 6.87 53.25 -25.17
N GLY A 411 6.33 52.66 -26.23
CA GLY A 411 4.96 52.16 -26.27
C GLY A 411 4.94 50.82 -26.99
N GLU A 412 4.20 49.87 -26.44
CA GLU A 412 4.05 48.53 -27.01
C GLU A 412 2.57 48.15 -27.04
N PHE A 413 2.16 47.52 -28.13
CA PHE A 413 0.88 46.87 -28.29
C PHE A 413 1.12 45.44 -28.76
N ALA A 414 0.53 44.45 -28.11
CA ALA A 414 0.55 43.07 -28.54
C ALA A 414 -0.85 42.47 -28.47
N HIS A 415 -1.24 41.73 -29.51
CA HIS A 415 -2.48 40.99 -29.58
C HIS A 415 -2.18 39.49 -29.74
N LEU A 416 -2.67 38.71 -28.78
CA LEU A 416 -2.63 37.26 -28.81
C LEU A 416 -3.92 36.72 -29.41
N ILE A 417 -3.79 35.93 -30.47
CA ILE A 417 -4.84 35.09 -31.03
C ILE A 417 -4.60 33.67 -30.49
N PRO A 418 -5.34 33.25 -29.46
CA PRO A 418 -5.18 31.92 -28.90
C PRO A 418 -5.80 30.86 -29.81
N GLY A 419 -5.26 29.65 -29.77
CA GLY A 419 -5.80 28.50 -30.47
C GLY A 419 -5.29 27.20 -29.89
N THR A 420 -5.87 26.09 -30.34
CA THR A 420 -5.41 24.74 -29.99
C THR A 420 -5.12 23.92 -31.23
N SER A 421 -4.10 23.07 -31.12
CA SER A 421 -3.73 22.07 -32.12
C SER A 421 -4.45 20.74 -31.91
N ASN A 422 -5.01 20.49 -30.71
CA ASN A 422 -5.80 19.30 -30.47
C ASN A 422 -7.18 19.46 -31.09
N ARG A 423 -7.59 18.52 -31.93
CA ARG A 423 -8.90 18.57 -32.60
C ARG A 423 -9.57 17.20 -32.61
N VAL A 424 -10.79 17.15 -32.08
CA VAL A 424 -11.67 15.98 -32.14
C VAL A 424 -12.90 16.39 -32.95
N ASN A 425 -13.22 15.65 -34.00
CA ASN A 425 -14.31 15.99 -34.95
C ASN A 425 -14.22 17.41 -35.54
N GLY A 426 -13.02 17.98 -35.63
CA GLY A 426 -12.77 19.32 -36.18
C GLY A 426 -12.84 20.46 -35.16
N GLU A 427 -13.27 20.19 -33.93
CA GLU A 427 -13.35 21.16 -32.84
C GLU A 427 -12.21 21.00 -31.84
N GLY A 428 -11.80 22.10 -31.21
CA GLY A 428 -10.83 22.07 -30.12
C GLY A 428 -11.44 21.38 -28.90
N ALA A 429 -10.85 20.28 -28.46
CA ALA A 429 -11.37 19.49 -27.35
C ALA A 429 -10.28 19.19 -26.32
N SER A 430 -10.65 19.22 -25.05
CA SER A 430 -9.89 18.64 -23.95
C SER A 430 -10.80 17.72 -23.17
N TYR A 431 -10.21 16.70 -22.57
CA TYR A 431 -10.91 15.72 -21.76
C TYR A 431 -10.73 16.10 -20.30
N ILE A 432 -11.85 16.24 -19.57
CA ILE A 432 -11.78 16.35 -18.11
C ILE A 432 -11.36 14.98 -17.56
N ASP A 433 -11.95 13.92 -18.10
CA ASP A 433 -11.56 12.53 -17.91
C ASP A 433 -11.95 11.74 -19.17
N ASP A 434 -11.12 10.76 -19.58
CA ASP A 434 -11.38 9.86 -20.70
C ASP A 434 -11.64 8.41 -20.26
N PHE A 435 -11.61 8.15 -18.95
CA PHE A 435 -11.77 6.87 -18.28
C PHE A 435 -10.73 5.78 -18.65
N GLU A 436 -9.69 6.09 -19.42
CA GLU A 436 -8.67 5.10 -19.79
C GLU A 436 -7.79 4.72 -18.58
N ALA A 437 -7.53 5.68 -17.70
CA ALA A 437 -6.81 5.48 -16.44
C ALA A 437 -7.76 5.24 -15.24
N ALA A 438 -9.06 5.03 -15.48
CA ALA A 438 -10.05 4.86 -14.40
C ALA A 438 -9.84 3.57 -13.59
N ILE A 439 -9.10 2.60 -14.14
CA ILE A 439 -8.83 1.30 -13.54
C ILE A 439 -7.34 1.17 -13.25
N THR A 440 -7.01 0.82 -12.00
CA THR A 440 -5.66 0.51 -11.56
C THR A 440 -5.58 -0.97 -11.16
N PRO A 441 -4.94 -1.84 -11.96
CA PRO A 441 -4.81 -3.26 -11.65
C PRO A 441 -3.62 -3.54 -10.71
N PHE A 442 -3.83 -4.41 -9.72
CA PHE A 442 -2.81 -4.91 -8.80
C PHE A 442 -2.66 -6.43 -8.97
N ASN A 443 -1.57 -6.88 -9.60
CA ASN A 443 -1.39 -8.27 -9.99
C ASN A 443 -1.09 -9.19 -8.80
N LEU A 444 -1.78 -10.33 -8.73
CA LEU A 444 -1.62 -11.37 -7.71
C LEU A 444 -1.01 -12.68 -8.26
N GLY A 445 -1.05 -12.91 -9.58
CA GLY A 445 -0.77 -14.20 -10.19
C GLY A 445 0.58 -14.37 -10.91
N GLY A 446 1.24 -13.28 -11.30
CA GLY A 446 2.38 -13.32 -12.24
C GLY A 446 3.64 -14.06 -11.77
N ALA A 447 3.78 -14.34 -10.48
CA ALA A 447 4.86 -15.13 -9.89
C ALA A 447 4.30 -15.91 -8.70
N ALA A 448 3.45 -16.89 -9.02
CA ALA A 448 2.65 -17.65 -8.06
C ALA A 448 3.54 -18.42 -7.08
N ASN A 449 4.55 -19.13 -7.60
CA ASN A 449 5.47 -19.97 -6.82
C ASN A 449 6.32 -19.19 -5.81
N GLN A 450 6.59 -17.91 -6.07
CA GLN A 450 7.44 -17.08 -5.19
C GLN A 450 6.61 -16.31 -4.15
N ASN A 451 5.43 -15.83 -4.53
CA ASN A 451 4.66 -14.90 -3.70
C ASN A 451 3.51 -15.55 -2.93
N TRP A 452 3.14 -16.78 -3.26
CA TRP A 452 2.15 -17.55 -2.51
C TRP A 452 2.85 -18.66 -1.74
N LYS A 453 2.36 -18.89 -0.52
CA LYS A 453 2.86 -19.90 0.41
C LYS A 453 1.70 -20.79 0.87
N LEU A 454 2.01 -21.89 1.55
CA LEU A 454 1.00 -22.78 2.11
C LEU A 454 0.09 -22.01 3.07
N ALA A 455 -1.21 -22.27 3.03
CA ALA A 455 -2.15 -21.64 3.96
C ALA A 455 -2.27 -22.39 5.29
N SER A 456 -2.43 -21.62 6.37
CA SER A 456 -2.98 -22.10 7.64
C SER A 456 -4.41 -22.68 7.47
N THR A 457 -4.83 -23.50 8.43
CA THR A 457 -6.18 -24.11 8.41
C THR A 457 -7.26 -23.03 8.50
N PRO A 458 -8.18 -22.91 7.52
CA PRO A 458 -9.21 -21.88 7.55
C PRO A 458 -10.16 -22.03 8.75
N GLN A 459 -10.32 -20.96 9.53
CA GLN A 459 -11.33 -20.97 10.60
C GLN A 459 -12.74 -20.92 10.03
N THR A 460 -13.65 -21.75 10.52
CA THR A 460 -15.04 -21.80 10.06
C THR A 460 -15.99 -21.78 11.26
N PRO A 461 -17.26 -21.36 11.13
CA PRO A 461 -18.18 -21.26 12.26
C PRO A 461 -18.39 -22.58 13.02
N ASP A 462 -18.31 -23.70 12.32
CA ASP A 462 -18.44 -25.06 12.85
C ASP A 462 -17.08 -25.75 13.09
N ASN A 463 -15.98 -25.02 12.91
CA ASN A 463 -14.61 -25.50 12.99
C ASN A 463 -14.36 -26.78 12.18
N ARG A 464 -15.01 -26.93 11.03
CA ARG A 464 -15.03 -28.20 10.27
C ARG A 464 -13.68 -28.69 9.79
N TYR A 465 -12.67 -27.83 9.66
CA TYR A 465 -11.34 -28.24 9.20
C TYR A 465 -10.37 -28.55 10.33
N ASP A 466 -10.50 -27.86 11.47
CA ASP A 466 -9.63 -28.03 12.62
C ASP A 466 -10.23 -29.04 13.61
N LEU A 467 -9.62 -30.23 13.64
CA LEU A 467 -10.05 -31.33 14.50
C LEU A 467 -9.26 -31.41 15.82
N SER A 468 -8.41 -30.43 16.14
CA SER A 468 -7.56 -30.43 17.35
C SER A 468 -8.34 -30.64 18.65
N SER A 469 -9.60 -30.17 18.73
CA SER A 469 -10.48 -30.38 19.89
C SER A 469 -11.08 -31.79 19.99
N GLN A 470 -10.95 -32.59 18.93
CA GLN A 470 -11.47 -33.96 18.79
C GLN A 470 -10.35 -35.01 18.73
N THR A 471 -9.09 -34.56 18.61
CA THR A 471 -7.88 -35.40 18.56
C THR A 471 -7.10 -35.31 19.87
N GLU A 472 -6.07 -36.14 20.01
CA GLU A 472 -5.24 -36.19 21.23
C GLU A 472 -4.26 -35.01 21.34
N ASP A 473 -3.91 -34.40 20.21
CA ASP A 473 -2.97 -33.29 20.08
C ASP A 473 -3.42 -32.30 18.99
N ASN A 474 -2.65 -31.22 18.80
CA ASN A 474 -2.97 -30.18 17.82
C ASN A 474 -2.72 -30.62 16.38
N LEU A 475 -2.12 -31.79 16.11
CA LEU A 475 -1.93 -32.30 14.74
C LEU A 475 -3.27 -32.49 14.02
N GLY A 476 -4.35 -32.68 14.77
CA GLY A 476 -5.73 -32.70 14.25
C GLY A 476 -6.12 -31.43 13.47
N ALA A 477 -5.42 -30.32 13.64
CA ALA A 477 -5.66 -29.08 12.90
C ALA A 477 -5.45 -29.24 11.38
N THR A 478 -4.62 -30.21 10.95
CA THR A 478 -4.24 -30.40 9.53
C THR A 478 -4.74 -31.72 8.94
N TYR A 479 -5.48 -32.53 9.70
CA TYR A 479 -5.94 -33.86 9.25
C TYR A 479 -6.79 -33.83 7.97
N ARG A 480 -7.45 -32.70 7.70
CA ARG A 480 -8.27 -32.44 6.50
C ARG A 480 -7.53 -31.67 5.40
N ARG A 481 -6.23 -31.39 5.56
CA ARG A 481 -5.41 -30.70 4.56
C ARG A 481 -5.01 -31.68 3.45
N ALA A 482 -5.65 -31.56 2.30
CA ALA A 482 -5.31 -32.32 1.11
C ALA A 482 -4.24 -31.59 0.28
N ARG A 483 -3.62 -32.32 -0.65
CA ARG A 483 -2.52 -31.81 -1.47
C ARG A 483 -3.00 -30.71 -2.42
N VAL A 484 -2.24 -29.63 -2.44
CA VAL A 484 -2.40 -28.50 -3.35
C VAL A 484 -1.03 -28.17 -3.95
N ALA A 485 -1.02 -27.77 -5.22
CA ALA A 485 0.17 -27.28 -5.91
C ALA A 485 -0.16 -25.94 -6.57
N TRP A 486 0.73 -24.97 -6.44
CA TRP A 486 0.57 -23.63 -7.03
C TRP A 486 1.84 -23.23 -7.77
N TYR A 487 1.69 -22.83 -9.04
CA TYR A 487 2.83 -22.68 -9.91
C TYR A 487 2.53 -21.80 -11.12
N ASN A 488 3.58 -21.55 -11.89
CA ASN A 488 3.51 -21.09 -13.26
C ASN A 488 4.29 -22.14 -14.09
N ILE A 489 3.66 -22.76 -15.10
CA ILE A 489 4.37 -23.72 -15.96
C ILE A 489 5.54 -23.06 -16.69
N ASP A 490 6.71 -23.67 -16.58
CA ASP A 490 7.93 -23.20 -17.21
C ASP A 490 7.86 -23.34 -18.74
N ASN A 491 8.38 -22.34 -19.44
CA ASN A 491 8.39 -22.28 -20.89
C ASN A 491 9.09 -23.47 -21.57
N ILE A 492 9.94 -24.21 -20.86
CA ILE A 492 10.57 -25.44 -21.32
C ILE A 492 9.54 -26.50 -21.73
N PHE A 493 8.40 -26.57 -21.02
CA PHE A 493 7.30 -27.48 -21.32
C PHE A 493 6.46 -27.05 -22.53
N TYR A 494 6.69 -25.86 -23.09
CA TYR A 494 6.06 -25.42 -24.33
C TYR A 494 6.91 -25.66 -25.59
N ARG A 495 8.18 -26.04 -25.43
CA ARG A 495 9.11 -26.25 -26.56
C ARG A 495 9.09 -27.70 -27.03
N GLU A 496 8.92 -27.94 -28.33
CA GLU A 496 8.93 -29.30 -28.90
C GLU A 496 10.30 -29.99 -28.79
N SER A 497 11.39 -29.23 -28.76
CA SER A 497 12.75 -29.76 -28.63
C SER A 497 13.70 -28.67 -28.09
N GLY A 498 14.86 -29.10 -27.59
CA GLY A 498 15.93 -28.20 -27.13
C GLY A 498 16.63 -28.76 -25.88
N PRO A 499 17.74 -28.13 -25.46
CA PRO A 499 18.42 -28.49 -24.22
C PRO A 499 17.48 -28.41 -23.02
N GLY A 500 17.47 -29.44 -22.17
CA GLY A 500 16.69 -29.52 -20.94
C GLY A 500 15.20 -29.88 -21.11
N VAL A 501 14.68 -30.01 -22.34
CA VAL A 501 13.29 -30.44 -22.55
C VAL A 501 13.16 -31.93 -22.18
N PRO A 502 12.28 -32.31 -21.24
CA PRO A 502 12.13 -33.70 -20.82
C PRO A 502 11.72 -34.61 -21.99
N SER A 503 12.37 -35.78 -22.06
CA SER A 503 12.28 -36.66 -23.22
C SER A 503 10.96 -37.44 -23.31
N ASN A 504 10.30 -37.64 -22.16
CA ASN A 504 9.05 -38.38 -22.05
C ASN A 504 7.79 -37.54 -22.34
N ILE A 505 7.94 -36.22 -22.53
CA ILE A 505 6.83 -35.29 -22.79
C ILE A 505 6.58 -35.15 -24.30
N THR A 506 5.53 -35.82 -24.75
CA THR A 506 5.14 -35.89 -26.17
C THR A 506 4.46 -34.61 -26.66
N ARG A 507 4.13 -34.56 -27.96
CA ARG A 507 3.36 -33.44 -28.53
C ARG A 507 1.92 -33.47 -28.04
N GLU A 508 1.36 -34.67 -27.87
CA GLU A 508 0.02 -34.92 -27.37
C GLU A 508 -0.12 -34.47 -25.92
N ASP A 509 0.87 -34.76 -25.07
CA ASP A 509 0.89 -34.30 -23.67
C ASP A 509 0.79 -32.76 -23.56
N ARG A 510 1.33 -32.03 -24.55
CA ARG A 510 1.33 -30.55 -24.60
C ARG A 510 0.03 -29.96 -25.14
N GLN A 511 -0.88 -30.78 -25.65
CA GLN A 511 -2.20 -30.34 -26.11
C GLN A 511 -3.23 -30.30 -24.99
N ASN A 512 -2.97 -31.01 -23.88
CA ASN A 512 -3.84 -31.02 -22.72
C ASN A 512 -4.09 -29.59 -22.20
N HIS A 513 -5.37 -29.23 -22.06
CA HIS A 513 -5.80 -27.86 -21.80
C HIS A 513 -5.36 -27.33 -20.44
N TYR A 514 -5.05 -28.22 -19.48
CA TYR A 514 -4.61 -27.82 -18.15
C TYR A 514 -3.10 -27.53 -18.06
N VAL A 515 -2.33 -27.82 -19.11
CA VAL A 515 -0.86 -27.61 -19.10
C VAL A 515 -0.31 -26.96 -20.36
N ARG A 516 -1.10 -26.83 -21.42
CA ARG A 516 -0.67 -26.20 -22.69
C ARG A 516 -0.34 -24.72 -22.53
N ARG A 517 0.42 -24.20 -23.50
CA ARG A 517 0.65 -22.76 -23.68
C ARG A 517 -0.67 -22.03 -24.00
N VAL A 518 -0.93 -20.93 -23.30
CA VAL A 518 -2.03 -19.99 -23.58
C VAL A 518 -1.44 -18.71 -24.17
N VAL A 519 -2.02 -18.19 -25.24
CA VAL A 519 -1.60 -16.92 -25.85
C VAL A 519 -2.61 -15.82 -25.50
N PRO A 520 -2.21 -14.54 -25.38
CA PRO A 520 -3.12 -13.47 -24.98
C PRO A 520 -4.38 -13.39 -25.84
N GLN A 521 -4.28 -13.62 -27.15
CA GLN A 521 -5.42 -13.54 -28.09
C GLN A 521 -6.48 -14.63 -27.89
N GLU A 522 -6.19 -15.67 -27.11
CA GLU A 522 -7.20 -16.66 -26.72
C GLU A 522 -8.25 -16.04 -25.77
N ILE A 523 -7.82 -15.12 -24.91
CA ILE A 523 -8.65 -14.45 -23.91
C ILE A 523 -9.04 -13.04 -24.39
N PHE A 524 -8.13 -12.33 -25.05
CA PHE A 524 -8.28 -10.95 -25.53
C PHE A 524 -8.24 -10.88 -27.06
N PRO A 525 -9.30 -11.32 -27.77
CA PRO A 525 -9.28 -11.42 -29.23
C PRO A 525 -9.17 -10.07 -29.95
N GLN A 526 -9.54 -8.97 -29.27
CA GLN A 526 -9.50 -7.61 -29.81
C GLN A 526 -8.21 -6.84 -29.45
N GLN A 527 -7.33 -7.42 -28.64
CA GLN A 527 -6.06 -6.79 -28.30
C GLN A 527 -5.08 -6.94 -29.48
N ASP A 528 -4.46 -5.82 -29.87
CA ASP A 528 -3.42 -5.83 -30.91
C ASP A 528 -2.27 -6.76 -30.53
N ARG A 529 -1.72 -7.44 -31.52
CA ARG A 529 -0.63 -8.41 -31.32
C ARG A 529 0.70 -7.68 -31.21
N ASP A 530 1.44 -7.96 -30.14
CA ASP A 530 2.84 -7.59 -30.05
C ASP A 530 3.67 -8.29 -31.12
N VAL A 531 4.80 -7.69 -31.48
CA VAL A 531 5.75 -8.24 -32.47
C VAL A 531 6.28 -9.61 -32.02
N ILE A 532 6.41 -9.83 -30.71
CA ILE A 532 6.83 -11.09 -30.10
C ILE A 532 5.67 -11.60 -29.24
N ILE A 533 5.13 -12.77 -29.60
CA ILE A 533 4.04 -13.40 -28.84
C ILE A 533 4.65 -14.24 -27.72
N THR A 534 4.56 -13.72 -26.49
CA THR A 534 4.87 -14.47 -25.27
C THR A 534 3.61 -15.19 -24.76
N PRO A 535 3.76 -16.29 -24.01
CA PRO A 535 2.64 -16.89 -23.28
C PRO A 535 1.99 -15.89 -22.33
N GLU A 536 0.68 -16.01 -22.14
CA GLU A 536 -0.03 -15.28 -21.09
C GLU A 536 0.43 -15.80 -19.71
N PRO A 537 0.84 -14.93 -18.76
CA PRO A 537 1.15 -15.35 -17.41
C PRO A 537 -0.12 -15.81 -16.67
N LEU A 538 -0.10 -17.02 -16.12
CA LEU A 538 -1.25 -17.62 -15.45
C LEU A 538 -0.90 -17.97 -14.00
N PHE A 539 -1.80 -17.65 -13.07
CA PHE A 539 -1.79 -18.29 -11.74
C PHE A 539 -2.43 -19.66 -11.87
N GLU A 540 -1.67 -20.72 -11.60
CA GLU A 540 -2.16 -22.10 -11.70
C GLU A 540 -2.21 -22.71 -10.31
N MET A 541 -3.36 -23.30 -9.98
CA MET A 541 -3.60 -23.98 -8.71
C MET A 541 -4.25 -25.34 -9.00
N ALA A 542 -3.56 -26.41 -8.64
CA ALA A 542 -4.05 -27.77 -8.75
C ALA A 542 -4.37 -28.33 -7.36
N TYR A 543 -5.52 -28.98 -7.21
CA TYR A 543 -5.99 -29.53 -5.95
C TYR A 543 -6.35 -31.01 -6.08
N PHE A 544 -5.83 -31.82 -5.16
CA PHE A 544 -5.93 -33.27 -5.16
C PHE A 544 -6.62 -33.73 -3.86
N PRO A 545 -7.96 -33.75 -3.81
CA PRO A 545 -8.70 -33.84 -2.54
C PRO A 545 -8.54 -35.15 -1.78
N SER A 546 -8.05 -36.21 -2.43
CA SER A 546 -7.79 -37.52 -1.80
C SER A 546 -6.33 -37.72 -1.40
N GLU A 547 -5.41 -36.84 -1.80
CA GLU A 547 -3.98 -36.97 -1.49
C GLU A 547 -3.61 -36.15 -0.25
N ARG A 548 -2.69 -36.67 0.56
CA ARG A 548 -2.19 -36.01 1.77
C ARG A 548 -1.35 -34.77 1.41
N GLY A 549 -1.72 -33.62 1.97
CA GLY A 549 -0.95 -32.38 1.86
C GLY A 549 0.18 -32.28 2.89
N MET A 550 0.98 -31.21 2.81
CA MET A 550 2.08 -30.91 3.73
C MET A 550 1.60 -30.82 5.19
N TYR A 551 2.37 -31.42 6.10
CA TYR A 551 2.14 -31.50 7.54
C TYR A 551 0.79 -32.12 7.94
N ASN A 552 0.21 -33.00 7.11
CA ASN A 552 -1.01 -33.72 7.45
C ASN A 552 -0.68 -35.10 8.04
N TYR A 553 -0.88 -35.29 9.34
CA TYR A 553 -0.60 -36.56 10.03
C TYR A 553 -1.86 -37.37 10.35
N ASN A 554 -2.88 -37.32 9.48
CA ASN A 554 -4.14 -38.02 9.70
C ASN A 554 -3.96 -39.55 9.68
N PRO A 555 -4.15 -40.26 10.80
CA PRO A 555 -3.95 -41.71 10.85
C PRO A 555 -5.05 -42.49 10.12
N ASN A 556 -6.20 -41.87 9.86
CA ASN A 556 -7.33 -42.50 9.19
C ASN A 556 -7.16 -42.43 7.66
N LEU A 557 -6.29 -43.28 7.13
CA LEU A 557 -6.06 -43.45 5.69
C LEU A 557 -6.76 -44.69 5.14
N ARG A 558 -7.11 -44.65 3.85
CA ARG A 558 -7.50 -45.83 3.09
C ARG A 558 -6.30 -46.78 2.91
N GLN A 559 -6.57 -48.02 2.51
CA GLN A 559 -5.53 -49.03 2.27
C GLN A 559 -4.48 -48.63 1.24
N ASP A 560 -4.81 -47.73 0.31
CA ASP A 560 -3.93 -47.15 -0.71
C ASP A 560 -3.15 -45.91 -0.23
N GLY A 561 -3.30 -45.50 1.03
CA GLY A 561 -2.64 -44.31 1.60
C GLY A 561 -3.36 -42.99 1.33
N LEU A 562 -4.54 -43.03 0.70
CA LEU A 562 -5.33 -41.83 0.39
C LEU A 562 -6.24 -41.41 1.54
N LEU A 563 -6.55 -40.11 1.61
CA LEU A 563 -7.50 -39.53 2.55
C LEU A 563 -8.93 -40.01 2.24
N PRO A 564 -9.70 -40.46 3.26
CA PRO A 564 -11.11 -40.78 3.11
C PRO A 564 -11.95 -39.50 2.99
N ASN A 565 -13.10 -39.59 2.32
CA ASN A 565 -14.09 -38.51 2.18
C ASN A 565 -13.50 -37.20 1.60
N PRO A 566 -13.05 -37.21 0.32
CA PRO A 566 -12.37 -36.07 -0.32
C PRO A 566 -13.14 -34.73 -0.20
N ARG A 567 -14.47 -34.76 -0.20
CA ARG A 567 -15.32 -33.56 -0.06
C ARG A 567 -15.14 -32.81 1.27
N LEU A 568 -14.67 -33.47 2.32
CA LEU A 568 -14.46 -32.84 3.62
C LEU A 568 -13.09 -32.16 3.74
N ASN A 569 -12.19 -32.43 2.80
CA ASN A 569 -10.85 -31.91 2.83
C ASN A 569 -10.79 -30.49 2.25
N TYR A 570 -9.71 -29.79 2.55
CA TYR A 570 -9.41 -28.49 1.99
C TYR A 570 -7.95 -28.45 1.49
N GLY A 571 -7.64 -27.54 0.58
CA GLY A 571 -6.26 -27.23 0.19
C GLY A 571 -6.16 -25.78 -0.22
N GLY A 572 -5.21 -25.04 0.35
CA GLY A 572 -5.17 -23.59 0.21
C GLY A 572 -3.77 -23.00 0.25
N VAL A 573 -3.69 -21.79 -0.27
CA VAL A 573 -2.48 -20.97 -0.34
C VAL A 573 -2.78 -19.55 0.12
N THR A 574 -1.82 -18.91 0.76
CA THR A 574 -1.92 -17.55 1.29
C THR A 574 -0.82 -16.68 0.68
N ARG A 575 -1.14 -15.41 0.48
CA ARG A 575 -0.19 -14.37 0.07
C ARG A 575 -0.38 -13.13 0.93
N ALA A 576 0.73 -12.60 1.43
CA ALA A 576 0.76 -11.28 2.06
C ALA A 576 0.67 -10.16 0.99
N ILE A 577 -0.07 -9.11 1.33
CA ILE A 577 -0.21 -7.87 0.57
C ILE A 577 0.69 -6.85 1.27
N THR A 578 1.87 -6.56 0.73
CA THR A 578 2.87 -5.73 1.41
C THR A 578 2.87 -4.26 0.97
N THR A 579 2.28 -3.93 -0.19
CA THR A 579 2.35 -2.59 -0.78
C THR A 579 1.08 -1.76 -0.57
N GLU A 580 -0.09 -2.37 -0.75
CA GLU A 580 -1.38 -1.66 -0.78
C GLU A 580 -2.45 -2.36 0.08
N VAL A 581 -2.26 -2.32 1.40
CA VAL A 581 -3.20 -2.91 2.38
C VAL A 581 -4.45 -2.07 2.65
N ASP A 582 -4.43 -0.79 2.27
CA ASP A 582 -5.54 0.14 2.46
C ASP A 582 -6.39 0.21 1.18
N PHE A 583 -7.38 -0.68 1.11
CA PHE A 583 -8.30 -0.76 -0.03
C PHE A 583 -9.27 0.42 -0.05
N ASP A 584 -9.46 1.13 1.07
CA ASP A 584 -10.25 2.36 1.09
C ASP A 584 -9.47 3.51 0.44
N ARG A 585 -8.14 3.60 0.64
CA ARG A 585 -7.27 4.57 -0.04
C ARG A 585 -7.14 4.29 -1.53
N THR A 586 -6.80 3.06 -1.90
CA THR A 586 -6.62 2.63 -3.30
C THR A 586 -7.92 2.37 -4.04
N ASN A 587 -9.04 2.42 -3.32
CA ASN A 587 -10.39 2.18 -3.81
C ASN A 587 -10.49 0.86 -4.60
N ILE A 588 -9.99 -0.23 -3.99
CA ILE A 588 -10.19 -1.57 -4.53
C ILE A 588 -11.68 -1.90 -4.50
N GLU A 589 -12.25 -2.21 -5.66
CA GLU A 589 -13.65 -2.58 -5.83
C GLU A 589 -13.83 -4.06 -6.10
N TYR A 590 -12.91 -4.68 -6.86
CA TYR A 590 -13.06 -6.06 -7.31
C TYR A 590 -11.80 -6.89 -7.14
N LEU A 591 -11.99 -8.17 -6.84
CA LEU A 591 -11.04 -9.24 -7.18
C LEU A 591 -11.46 -9.82 -8.54
N GLU A 592 -10.57 -9.76 -9.53
CA GLU A 592 -10.87 -10.11 -10.92
C GLU A 592 -9.89 -11.16 -11.45
N PHE A 593 -10.39 -12.13 -12.21
CA PHE A 593 -9.58 -13.08 -12.96
C PHE A 593 -10.38 -13.74 -14.09
N TRP A 594 -9.69 -14.17 -15.14
CA TRP A 594 -10.22 -15.08 -16.14
C TRP A 594 -9.89 -16.51 -15.78
N LEU A 595 -10.89 -17.35 -15.55
CA LEU A 595 -10.72 -18.76 -15.24
C LEU A 595 -10.97 -19.63 -16.48
N LEU A 596 -10.00 -20.46 -16.83
CA LEU A 596 -10.20 -21.55 -17.79
C LEU A 596 -11.24 -22.53 -17.25
N ASP A 597 -12.18 -22.96 -18.09
CA ASP A 597 -13.17 -23.99 -17.73
C ASP A 597 -12.48 -25.22 -17.11
N PRO A 598 -12.73 -25.55 -15.83
CA PRO A 598 -12.08 -26.66 -15.15
C PRO A 598 -12.76 -28.01 -15.43
N PHE A 599 -13.82 -28.03 -16.27
CA PHE A 599 -14.63 -29.21 -16.57
C PHE A 599 -14.60 -29.57 -18.07
N ILE A 600 -13.44 -29.37 -18.72
CA ILE A 600 -13.29 -29.72 -20.13
C ILE A 600 -13.33 -31.25 -20.29
N GLY A 601 -14.21 -31.73 -21.17
CA GLY A 601 -14.34 -33.15 -21.51
C GLY A 601 -13.28 -33.63 -22.52
N GLY A 602 -13.26 -34.93 -22.80
CA GLY A 602 -12.36 -35.51 -23.80
C GLY A 602 -10.94 -35.76 -23.31
N GLU A 603 -10.07 -36.23 -24.21
CA GLU A 603 -8.71 -36.66 -23.86
C GLU A 603 -7.84 -35.49 -23.37
N ASN A 604 -7.95 -34.33 -24.03
CA ASN A 604 -7.21 -33.12 -23.67
C ASN A 604 -7.76 -32.41 -22.42
N GLY A 605 -8.91 -32.84 -21.91
CA GLY A 605 -9.54 -32.33 -20.68
C GLY A 605 -9.36 -33.22 -19.45
N ARG A 606 -8.48 -34.23 -19.50
CA ARG A 606 -8.17 -35.10 -18.35
C ARG A 606 -7.19 -34.41 -17.41
N VAL A 607 -7.43 -34.49 -16.10
CA VAL A 607 -6.47 -34.06 -15.09
C VAL A 607 -5.45 -35.18 -14.91
N LEU A 608 -4.28 -35.06 -15.54
CA LEU A 608 -3.20 -36.06 -15.53
C LEU A 608 -2.34 -35.94 -14.25
N ASP A 609 -2.90 -36.40 -13.14
CA ASP A 609 -2.32 -36.30 -11.80
C ASP A 609 -1.40 -37.48 -11.42
N GLY A 610 -1.27 -38.51 -12.25
CA GLY A 610 -0.48 -39.70 -11.93
C GLY A 610 -1.20 -40.73 -11.05
N VAL A 611 -2.39 -40.40 -10.51
CA VAL A 611 -3.17 -41.29 -9.63
C VAL A 611 -4.47 -41.73 -10.32
N PHE A 612 -5.34 -40.79 -10.66
CA PHE A 612 -6.65 -41.07 -11.25
C PHE A 612 -6.70 -40.79 -12.75
N ASN A 613 -5.96 -39.79 -13.24
CA ASN A 613 -5.84 -39.42 -14.65
C ASN A 613 -7.20 -39.29 -15.37
N GLN A 614 -8.17 -38.58 -14.79
CA GLN A 614 -9.56 -38.55 -15.29
C GLN A 614 -10.08 -37.12 -15.49
N ASN A 615 -11.15 -36.96 -16.29
CA ASN A 615 -11.87 -35.69 -16.35
C ASN A 615 -12.56 -35.40 -15.02
N ASN A 616 -12.61 -34.13 -14.63
CA ASN A 616 -13.43 -33.69 -13.50
C ASN A 616 -14.87 -33.45 -13.98
N THR A 617 -15.83 -34.09 -13.31
CA THR A 617 -17.26 -34.04 -13.66
C THR A 617 -18.14 -33.65 -12.47
N THR A 618 -17.58 -33.53 -11.27
CA THR A 618 -18.33 -33.31 -10.03
C THR A 618 -18.26 -31.88 -9.52
N GLY A 619 -17.09 -31.23 -9.61
CA GLY A 619 -16.87 -29.90 -9.06
C GLY A 619 -16.81 -29.85 -7.53
N GLY A 620 -16.73 -28.62 -7.01
CA GLY A 620 -16.57 -28.29 -5.59
C GLY A 620 -16.64 -26.79 -5.37
N LYS A 621 -15.97 -26.27 -4.35
CA LYS A 621 -16.02 -24.84 -3.98
C LYS A 621 -14.63 -24.22 -3.92
N LEU A 622 -14.52 -22.99 -4.42
CA LEU A 622 -13.35 -22.13 -4.30
C LEU A 622 -13.70 -20.96 -3.38
N TYR A 623 -12.84 -20.68 -2.41
CA TYR A 623 -13.02 -19.58 -1.49
C TYR A 623 -11.88 -18.57 -1.62
N PHE A 624 -12.20 -17.30 -1.41
CA PHE A 624 -11.24 -16.24 -1.16
C PHE A 624 -11.49 -15.64 0.22
N ASN A 625 -10.43 -15.44 0.99
CA ASN A 625 -10.45 -14.73 2.25
C ASN A 625 -9.58 -13.48 2.11
N LEU A 626 -10.11 -12.32 2.49
CA LEU A 626 -9.41 -11.03 2.48
C LEU A 626 -9.45 -10.41 3.87
N GLY A 627 -8.29 -10.22 4.51
CA GLY A 627 -8.22 -9.61 5.83
C GLY A 627 -6.95 -10.00 6.58
N ASP A 628 -7.11 -10.25 7.88
CA ASP A 628 -6.13 -10.87 8.75
C ASP A 628 -6.29 -12.39 8.70
N ILE A 629 -5.25 -13.09 8.25
CA ILE A 629 -5.23 -14.55 8.09
C ILE A 629 -4.05 -15.09 8.86
N SER A 630 -4.25 -16.21 9.56
CA SER A 630 -3.20 -16.83 10.34
C SER A 630 -2.04 -17.25 9.45
N GLU A 631 -0.83 -16.89 9.87
CA GLU A 631 0.45 -17.30 9.31
C GLU A 631 0.98 -18.57 9.97
N ASP A 632 0.48 -18.90 11.16
CA ASP A 632 0.77 -20.16 11.87
C ASP A 632 0.19 -21.35 11.06
N VAL A 633 1.04 -22.00 10.27
CA VAL A 633 0.70 -23.14 9.41
C VAL A 633 0.61 -24.42 10.26
N MET A 634 1.44 -24.49 11.30
CA MET A 634 1.57 -25.57 12.26
C MET A 634 1.10 -25.12 13.65
N LYS A 635 -0.22 -25.01 13.82
CA LYS A 635 -0.90 -24.40 14.97
C LYS A 635 -0.25 -24.68 16.34
N ASP A 636 0.70 -23.84 16.73
CA ASP A 636 1.46 -23.94 17.98
C ASP A 636 1.79 -22.58 18.63
N GLY A 637 1.57 -21.48 17.89
CA GLY A 637 1.80 -20.10 18.32
C GLY A 637 3.26 -19.67 18.33
N SER A 638 4.14 -20.38 17.63
CA SER A 638 5.58 -20.13 17.55
C SER A 638 5.96 -19.65 16.17
N HIS A 639 7.03 -18.87 16.08
CA HIS A 639 7.56 -18.44 14.79
C HIS A 639 8.53 -19.48 14.23
N ALA A 640 8.06 -20.33 13.30
CA ALA A 640 8.93 -21.28 12.61
C ALA A 640 9.66 -20.63 11.41
N PHE A 641 10.98 -20.76 11.38
CA PHE A 641 11.83 -20.33 10.27
C PHE A 641 13.13 -21.14 10.22
N GLU A 642 13.55 -21.48 9.02
CA GLU A 642 14.64 -22.44 8.77
C GLU A 642 16.02 -21.89 9.11
N ASN A 643 16.30 -20.61 8.81
CA ASN A 643 17.63 -20.04 8.99
C ASN A 643 18.01 -19.77 10.45
N GLY A 644 17.10 -20.00 11.40
CA GLY A 644 17.40 -20.01 12.82
C GLY A 644 17.74 -21.40 13.37
N LEU A 645 17.55 -22.47 12.59
CA LEU A 645 17.91 -23.81 13.03
C LEU A 645 19.43 -23.92 13.19
N PRO A 646 19.91 -24.70 14.18
CA PRO A 646 21.32 -24.81 14.50
C PRO A 646 22.11 -25.35 13.31
N ALA A 647 23.18 -24.64 12.93
CA ALA A 647 24.00 -24.99 11.78
C ALA A 647 24.64 -26.39 11.87
N ASP A 648 24.89 -26.89 13.08
CA ASP A 648 25.42 -28.23 13.34
C ASP A 648 24.32 -29.28 13.62
N GLY A 649 23.05 -28.85 13.66
CA GLY A 649 21.91 -29.69 13.95
C GLY A 649 21.72 -30.05 15.43
N ASP A 650 22.35 -29.34 16.39
CA ASP A 650 22.19 -29.67 17.82
C ASP A 650 20.74 -29.48 18.32
N PRO A 651 20.02 -30.56 18.69
CA PRO A 651 18.65 -30.46 19.17
C PRO A 651 18.52 -29.63 20.46
N ALA A 652 19.58 -29.47 21.25
CA ALA A 652 19.56 -28.71 22.51
C ALA A 652 19.31 -27.20 22.31
N GLU A 653 19.64 -26.68 21.12
CA GLU A 653 19.41 -25.28 20.70
C GLU A 653 18.01 -25.07 20.12
N THR A 654 17.24 -26.14 19.95
CA THR A 654 15.84 -26.09 19.52
C THR A 654 14.88 -26.33 20.68
N ARG A 655 13.63 -25.96 20.49
CA ARG A 655 12.50 -26.35 21.35
C ARG A 655 11.64 -27.33 20.57
N GLN A 656 11.22 -28.39 21.23
CA GLN A 656 10.40 -29.43 20.64
C GLN A 656 8.93 -29.27 21.04
N ASN A 657 8.01 -29.44 20.09
CA ASN A 657 6.57 -29.54 20.33
C ASN A 657 5.98 -30.75 19.59
N GLU A 658 4.66 -30.83 19.42
CA GLU A 658 4.00 -31.93 18.69
C GLU A 658 4.27 -31.92 17.18
N TRP A 659 4.57 -30.75 16.59
CA TRP A 659 4.82 -30.56 15.16
C TRP A 659 6.26 -30.83 14.77
N GLY A 660 7.22 -30.61 15.67
CA GLY A 660 8.63 -30.82 15.35
C GLY A 660 9.58 -30.08 16.28
N ARG A 661 10.62 -29.49 15.71
CA ARG A 661 11.66 -28.69 16.37
C ARG A 661 11.68 -27.26 15.83
N ILE A 662 11.58 -26.29 16.72
CA ILE A 662 11.56 -24.87 16.38
C ILE A 662 12.79 -24.22 17.00
N THR A 663 13.43 -23.31 16.28
CA THR A 663 14.55 -22.53 16.80
C THR A 663 14.18 -21.72 18.05
N ARG A 664 15.19 -21.48 18.90
CA ARG A 664 15.10 -20.52 20.02
C ARG A 664 15.67 -19.15 19.66
N GLU A 665 16.30 -19.03 18.50
CA GLU A 665 16.89 -17.79 18.03
C GLU A 665 15.81 -16.79 17.61
N GLN A 666 16.12 -15.50 17.72
CA GLN A 666 15.27 -14.45 17.18
C GLN A 666 15.50 -14.29 15.68
N PHE A 667 14.43 -14.21 14.90
CA PHE A 667 14.53 -13.90 13.48
C PHE A 667 15.09 -12.48 13.27
N LEU A 668 16.11 -12.36 12.41
CA LEU A 668 16.76 -11.08 12.07
C LEU A 668 16.63 -10.73 10.58
N ILE A 669 17.04 -11.65 9.72
CA ILE A 669 17.00 -11.51 8.27
C ILE A 669 16.64 -12.84 7.61
N PRO A 670 15.95 -12.84 6.45
CA PRO A 670 15.60 -14.05 5.71
C PRO A 670 16.80 -14.51 4.85
N ALA A 671 17.89 -14.91 5.49
CA ALA A 671 19.08 -15.38 4.79
C ALA A 671 19.71 -16.56 5.53
N PHE A 672 20.04 -17.59 4.77
CA PHE A 672 20.86 -18.70 5.24
C PHE A 672 22.34 -18.34 5.30
N ASP A 673 23.08 -19.13 6.07
CA ASP A 673 24.53 -19.22 5.93
C ASP A 673 24.92 -19.78 4.54
N ASN A 674 26.07 -19.32 4.03
CA ASN A 674 26.64 -19.81 2.78
C ASN A 674 27.52 -21.05 3.01
N SER A 675 26.95 -22.06 3.67
CA SER A 675 27.61 -23.29 4.11
C SER A 675 26.73 -24.48 3.71
N ALA A 676 27.30 -25.45 3.00
CA ALA A 676 26.57 -26.63 2.54
C ALA A 676 26.19 -27.54 3.72
N GLU A 677 27.09 -27.68 4.69
CA GLU A 677 26.86 -28.45 5.91
C GLU A 677 25.74 -27.83 6.76
N SER A 678 25.71 -26.50 6.86
CA SER A 678 24.64 -25.79 7.58
C SER A 678 23.30 -25.94 6.87
N ARG A 679 23.29 -25.84 5.52
CA ARG A 679 22.05 -25.90 4.74
C ARG A 679 21.33 -27.22 4.94
N GLU A 680 22.04 -28.34 4.98
CA GLU A 680 21.42 -29.66 5.20
C GLU A 680 20.67 -29.75 6.54
N ASN A 681 21.06 -28.96 7.54
CA ASN A 681 20.41 -28.92 8.86
C ASN A 681 19.34 -27.83 8.98
N GLN A 682 19.31 -26.87 8.05
CA GLN A 682 18.42 -25.71 8.10
C GLN A 682 17.28 -25.78 7.07
N ASP A 683 17.54 -26.24 5.84
CA ASP A 683 16.58 -26.37 4.72
C ASP A 683 15.75 -27.66 4.86
N VAL A 684 15.06 -27.78 5.99
CA VAL A 684 14.38 -29.00 6.46
C VAL A 684 12.87 -28.81 6.64
N GLY A 685 12.29 -27.75 6.09
CA GLY A 685 10.88 -27.42 6.27
C GLY A 685 10.57 -26.69 7.57
N LEU A 686 9.29 -26.37 7.76
CA LEU A 686 8.82 -25.62 8.93
C LEU A 686 8.82 -26.48 10.20
N ASP A 687 8.74 -27.81 10.07
CA ASP A 687 8.78 -28.72 11.21
C ASP A 687 10.18 -28.85 11.84
N GLY A 688 11.23 -28.37 11.16
CA GLY A 688 12.60 -28.39 11.63
C GLY A 688 13.17 -29.80 11.79
N LEU A 689 12.62 -30.78 11.08
CA LEU A 689 13.05 -32.17 11.11
C LEU A 689 13.52 -32.61 9.73
N LYS A 690 14.68 -33.26 9.69
CA LYS A 690 15.07 -33.96 8.45
C LYS A 690 14.14 -35.13 8.21
N ASN A 691 13.92 -35.46 6.94
CA ASN A 691 13.11 -36.60 6.52
C ASN A 691 13.45 -37.93 7.22
N ASN A 692 14.73 -38.17 7.53
CA ASN A 692 15.17 -39.38 8.23
C ASN A 692 14.87 -39.39 9.74
N GLU A 693 14.60 -38.23 10.36
CA GLU A 693 14.24 -38.06 11.76
C GLU A 693 12.72 -38.11 11.97
N GLU A 694 11.93 -37.67 10.99
CA GLU A 694 10.46 -37.63 11.06
C GLU A 694 9.85 -39.00 11.37
N ALA A 695 10.38 -40.07 10.78
CA ALA A 695 9.84 -41.42 10.96
C ALA A 695 9.89 -41.88 12.43
N ASP A 696 10.95 -41.53 13.16
CA ASP A 696 11.04 -41.83 14.59
C ASP A 696 10.24 -40.82 15.42
N PHE A 697 10.22 -39.54 15.05
CA PHE A 697 9.50 -38.49 15.75
C PHE A 697 7.97 -38.69 15.76
N PHE A 698 7.40 -39.00 14.60
CA PHE A 698 5.96 -39.20 14.40
C PHE A 698 5.53 -40.66 14.57
N ARG A 699 6.43 -41.55 14.98
CA ARG A 699 6.15 -42.99 15.10
C ARG A 699 4.88 -43.29 15.89
N SER A 700 4.83 -42.82 17.14
CA SER A 700 3.70 -43.08 18.05
C SER A 700 2.47 -42.22 17.79
N ARG A 701 2.65 -41.05 17.16
CA ARG A 701 1.57 -40.08 16.87
C ARG A 701 0.86 -40.36 15.54
N PHE A 702 1.55 -40.99 14.58
CA PHE A 702 1.05 -41.20 13.23
C PHE A 702 1.32 -42.62 12.69
N LEU A 703 2.58 -43.05 12.57
CA LEU A 703 2.94 -44.27 11.83
C LEU A 703 2.42 -45.57 12.46
N ASP A 704 2.43 -45.68 13.80
CA ASP A 704 1.90 -46.85 14.50
C ASP A 704 0.35 -46.90 14.45
N ARG A 705 -0.31 -45.83 13.97
CA ARG A 705 -1.77 -45.67 13.94
C ARG A 705 -2.37 -45.87 12.54
N ILE A 706 -1.56 -45.81 11.48
CA ILE A 706 -2.03 -46.02 10.11
C ILE A 706 -2.20 -47.52 9.80
N ASN A 707 -3.23 -47.83 9.02
CA ASN A 707 -3.49 -49.19 8.53
C ASN A 707 -3.59 -49.17 7.00
N VAL A 708 -2.44 -49.20 6.36
CA VAL A 708 -2.28 -49.11 4.89
C VAL A 708 -1.50 -50.31 4.35
N ASN A 709 -1.56 -50.53 3.04
CA ASN A 709 -0.78 -51.58 2.40
C ASN A 709 0.73 -51.26 2.42
N GLN A 710 1.58 -52.26 2.19
CA GLN A 710 3.04 -52.10 2.30
C GLN A 710 3.62 -51.04 1.36
N GLN A 711 3.06 -50.88 0.15
CA GLN A 711 3.53 -49.90 -0.81
C GLN A 711 3.21 -48.48 -0.34
N ALA A 712 1.99 -48.23 0.12
CA ALA A 712 1.57 -46.95 0.70
C ALA A 712 2.39 -46.63 1.96
N LEU A 713 2.65 -47.63 2.82
CA LEU A 713 3.51 -47.45 3.99
C LEU A 713 4.93 -47.04 3.59
N ASN A 714 5.53 -47.70 2.60
CA ASN A 714 6.86 -47.36 2.11
C ASN A 714 6.91 -45.93 1.54
N ASN A 715 5.89 -45.51 0.80
CA ASN A 715 5.80 -44.14 0.28
C ASN A 715 5.66 -43.09 1.39
N ILE A 716 4.90 -43.39 2.45
CA ILE A 716 4.77 -42.50 3.62
C ILE A 716 6.07 -42.43 4.40
N LEU A 717 6.79 -43.55 4.54
CA LEU A 717 8.09 -43.59 5.24
C LEU A 717 9.21 -42.83 4.51
N GLN A 718 9.03 -42.50 3.23
CA GLN A 718 9.99 -41.69 2.47
C GLN A 718 9.81 -40.18 2.69
N ASP A 719 8.66 -39.76 3.20
CA ASP A 719 8.23 -38.36 3.27
C ASP A 719 7.05 -38.27 4.25
N VAL A 720 7.33 -38.28 5.56
CA VAL A 720 6.31 -38.42 6.62
C VAL A 720 5.59 -37.09 6.81
N SER A 721 6.29 -35.96 6.69
CA SER A 721 5.74 -34.60 6.75
C SER A 721 5.13 -34.14 5.41
N ALA A 722 5.36 -34.85 4.30
CA ALA A 722 4.81 -34.57 2.97
C ALA A 722 5.28 -33.24 2.33
N ASP A 723 6.38 -32.69 2.82
CA ASP A 723 6.98 -31.39 2.51
C ASP A 723 8.32 -31.49 1.76
N ALA A 724 8.78 -32.69 1.40
CA ALA A 724 9.95 -32.87 0.55
C ALA A 724 9.80 -32.14 -0.81
N PHE A 725 10.76 -31.29 -1.15
CA PHE A 725 10.85 -30.62 -2.45
C PHE A 725 11.29 -31.57 -3.55
N GLN A 726 10.64 -31.46 -4.72
CA GLN A 726 11.10 -32.13 -5.94
C GLN A 726 11.02 -31.17 -7.13
N TYR A 727 12.15 -30.98 -7.81
CA TYR A 727 12.23 -30.10 -8.96
C TYR A 727 11.52 -30.69 -10.18
N TYR A 728 10.75 -29.90 -10.91
CA TYR A 728 9.89 -30.39 -12.01
C TYR A 728 10.66 -31.00 -13.21
N LEU A 729 11.98 -30.76 -13.33
CA LEU A 729 12.87 -31.39 -14.31
C LEU A 729 13.72 -32.53 -13.74
N ASP A 730 13.41 -33.03 -12.55
CA ASP A 730 14.09 -34.19 -11.97
C ASP A 730 13.97 -35.42 -12.92
N GLU A 731 15.07 -36.14 -13.11
CA GLU A 731 15.15 -37.29 -14.03
C GLU A 731 14.25 -38.46 -13.59
N SER A 732 13.98 -38.59 -12.29
CA SER A 732 13.06 -39.61 -11.77
C SER A 732 11.64 -39.48 -12.35
N PHE A 733 11.21 -38.26 -12.69
CA PHE A 733 9.94 -38.05 -13.37
C PHE A 733 9.96 -38.57 -14.82
N ASP A 734 11.10 -38.50 -15.50
CA ASP A 734 11.26 -39.09 -16.85
C ASP A 734 11.18 -40.62 -16.76
N GLU A 735 11.86 -41.22 -15.78
CA GLU A 735 11.86 -42.67 -15.53
C GLU A 735 10.48 -43.22 -15.20
N GLN A 736 9.68 -42.47 -14.44
CA GLN A 736 8.30 -42.80 -14.09
C GLN A 736 7.29 -42.45 -15.19
N ASN A 737 7.75 -41.85 -16.29
CA ASN A 737 6.91 -41.29 -17.36
C ASN A 737 5.87 -40.28 -16.85
N ALA A 738 6.21 -39.51 -15.82
CA ALA A 738 5.35 -38.50 -15.23
C ALA A 738 5.11 -37.32 -16.18
N LYS A 739 3.87 -36.84 -16.20
CA LYS A 739 3.42 -35.76 -17.10
C LYS A 739 3.54 -34.39 -16.43
N ILE A 740 3.30 -33.33 -17.21
CA ILE A 740 3.61 -31.94 -16.79
C ILE A 740 2.94 -31.59 -15.46
N LEU A 741 1.66 -31.91 -15.27
CA LEU A 741 0.93 -31.60 -14.03
C LEU A 741 1.51 -32.34 -12.81
N GLU A 742 1.83 -33.62 -12.96
CA GLU A 742 2.39 -34.46 -11.91
C GLU A 742 3.74 -33.92 -11.40
N ARG A 743 4.57 -33.40 -12.31
CA ARG A 743 5.89 -32.81 -11.98
C ARG A 743 5.82 -31.60 -11.05
N TYR A 744 4.71 -30.88 -11.05
CA TYR A 744 4.53 -29.72 -10.16
C TYR A 744 3.94 -30.09 -8.79
N LYS A 745 3.52 -31.33 -8.55
CA LYS A 745 2.86 -31.75 -7.29
C LYS A 745 3.70 -31.60 -6.02
N LYS A 746 5.03 -31.69 -6.15
CA LYS A 746 6.01 -31.58 -5.06
C LYS A 746 6.93 -30.36 -5.20
N PHE A 747 6.69 -29.51 -6.19
CA PHE A 747 7.52 -28.33 -6.43
C PHE A 747 7.39 -27.27 -5.32
N ASN A 748 6.30 -27.32 -4.56
CA ASN A 748 6.06 -26.41 -3.43
C ASN A 748 6.53 -26.95 -2.07
N GLY A 749 7.26 -28.08 -2.05
CA GLY A 749 7.87 -28.61 -0.83
C GLY A 749 8.90 -27.64 -0.24
N GLN A 750 9.11 -27.75 1.06
CA GLN A 750 9.95 -26.85 1.86
C GLN A 750 11.32 -27.46 2.12
N GLU A 751 11.40 -28.73 2.56
CA GLU A 751 12.68 -29.41 2.72
C GLU A 751 13.44 -29.56 1.39
N GLY A 752 14.68 -29.08 1.34
CA GLY A 752 15.58 -29.21 0.20
C GLY A 752 15.28 -28.28 -0.97
N ASN A 753 14.46 -27.23 -0.79
CA ASN A 753 14.05 -26.34 -1.86
C ASN A 753 15.07 -25.21 -2.17
N SER A 754 16.10 -25.08 -1.33
CA SER A 754 17.09 -24.00 -1.39
C SER A 754 18.55 -24.51 -1.36
N PRO A 755 19.01 -25.30 -2.35
CA PRO A 755 20.39 -25.81 -2.36
C PRO A 755 21.45 -24.71 -2.52
N VAL A 756 22.60 -24.86 -1.84
CA VAL A 756 23.74 -23.91 -1.87
C VAL A 756 24.52 -23.95 -3.18
N GLU A 757 24.82 -25.15 -3.69
CA GLU A 757 25.64 -25.32 -4.90
C GLU A 757 24.83 -25.91 -6.07
N PRO A 758 25.01 -25.37 -7.30
CA PRO A 758 24.52 -26.03 -8.50
C PRO A 758 25.22 -27.38 -8.67
N ASN A 759 24.44 -28.45 -8.84
CA ASN A 759 25.00 -29.72 -9.27
C ASN A 759 25.63 -29.53 -10.67
N GLN A 760 26.96 -29.59 -10.77
CA GLN A 760 27.68 -29.32 -12.02
C GLN A 760 27.35 -30.33 -13.15
N ASN A 761 26.74 -31.46 -12.82
CA ASN A 761 26.29 -32.44 -13.80
C ASN A 761 24.91 -32.10 -14.39
N LEU A 762 24.14 -31.22 -13.76
CA LEU A 762 22.85 -30.77 -14.26
C LEU A 762 23.01 -29.48 -15.06
N SER A 763 22.21 -29.32 -16.11
CA SER A 763 22.17 -28.09 -16.92
C SER A 763 21.38 -26.96 -16.25
N PHE A 764 20.87 -27.19 -15.04
CA PHE A 764 20.04 -26.29 -14.25
C PHE A 764 20.34 -26.49 -12.76
N THR A 765 20.02 -25.47 -11.95
CA THR A 765 20.02 -25.60 -10.48
C THR A 765 18.61 -26.00 -10.05
N PRO A 766 18.40 -27.20 -9.48
CA PRO A 766 17.10 -27.62 -8.98
C PRO A 766 16.77 -26.88 -7.67
N SER A 767 16.22 -25.67 -7.79
CA SER A 767 15.86 -24.81 -6.64
C SER A 767 14.44 -24.26 -6.83
N GLY A 768 13.70 -24.21 -5.73
CA GLY A 768 12.40 -23.52 -5.64
C GLY A 768 12.56 -22.07 -5.17
N THR A 769 13.53 -21.82 -4.28
CA THR A 769 13.83 -20.51 -3.69
C THR A 769 15.30 -20.43 -3.26
N ASN A 770 15.80 -19.22 -3.01
CA ASN A 770 17.08 -18.98 -2.33
C ASN A 770 16.90 -18.45 -0.89
N ASN A 771 15.67 -18.12 -0.51
CA ASN A 771 15.32 -17.63 0.82
C ASN A 771 14.84 -18.80 1.68
N PRO A 772 15.11 -18.77 2.99
CA PRO A 772 14.57 -19.74 3.94
C PRO A 772 13.05 -19.71 3.95
N ASP A 773 12.44 -20.87 4.18
CA ASP A 773 11.04 -20.94 4.53
C ASP A 773 10.82 -20.38 5.93
N ASN A 774 9.75 -19.61 6.05
CA ASN A 774 9.41 -18.80 7.19
C ASN A 774 7.89 -18.63 7.22
N GLU A 775 7.29 -18.76 8.41
CA GLU A 775 5.87 -18.51 8.61
C GLU A 775 5.51 -17.01 8.52
N ASP A 776 6.45 -16.11 8.80
CA ASP A 776 6.27 -14.66 8.59
C ASP A 776 6.26 -14.33 7.08
N LEU A 777 5.05 -14.10 6.54
CA LEU A 777 4.84 -13.86 5.11
C LEU A 777 4.97 -12.37 4.74
N ASN A 778 4.73 -11.47 5.68
CA ASN A 778 4.72 -10.02 5.45
C ASN A 778 6.04 -9.33 5.86
N THR A 779 6.99 -10.08 6.45
CA THR A 779 8.32 -9.64 6.90
C THR A 779 8.28 -8.62 8.04
N ASP A 780 7.28 -8.71 8.91
CA ASP A 780 7.16 -7.84 10.09
C ASP A 780 7.88 -8.37 11.35
N ASN A 781 8.57 -9.51 11.22
CA ASN A 781 9.30 -10.26 12.25
C ASN A 781 8.40 -10.84 13.35
N THR A 782 7.10 -10.87 13.13
CA THR A 782 6.12 -11.51 14.02
C THR A 782 5.23 -12.44 13.22
N ILE A 783 4.57 -13.38 13.90
CA ILE A 783 3.55 -14.21 13.28
C ILE A 783 2.16 -13.68 13.60
N ASN A 784 1.32 -13.51 12.59
CA ASN A 784 -0.08 -13.26 12.80
C ASN A 784 -0.83 -14.58 13.07
N GLU A 785 -1.43 -14.74 14.25
CA GLU A 785 -2.28 -15.91 14.58
C GLU A 785 -3.78 -15.63 14.40
N LEU A 786 -4.14 -14.40 14.01
CA LEU A 786 -5.52 -13.96 13.97
C LEU A 786 -6.22 -14.34 12.67
N GLU A 787 -7.46 -14.83 12.81
CA GLU A 787 -8.38 -15.11 11.69
C GLU A 787 -9.55 -14.08 11.72
N ASN A 788 -9.36 -12.94 11.06
CA ASN A 788 -10.40 -11.93 10.88
C ASN A 788 -10.45 -11.50 9.40
N TYR A 789 -11.42 -12.01 8.64
CA TYR A 789 -11.44 -11.78 7.19
C TYR A 789 -12.85 -11.76 6.63
N TYR A 790 -12.95 -11.16 5.45
CA TYR A 790 -14.09 -11.23 4.55
C TYR A 790 -13.95 -12.46 3.66
N GLU A 791 -14.98 -13.28 3.57
CA GLU A 791 -15.00 -14.49 2.74
C GLU A 791 -15.94 -14.34 1.54
N TYR A 792 -15.48 -14.86 0.40
CA TYR A 792 -16.23 -14.93 -0.85
C TYR A 792 -16.24 -16.39 -1.31
N GLU A 793 -17.42 -16.91 -1.59
CA GLU A 793 -17.64 -18.29 -2.02
C GLU A 793 -17.92 -18.34 -3.51
N ILE A 794 -17.18 -19.16 -4.24
CA ILE A 794 -17.43 -19.47 -5.64
C ILE A 794 -17.79 -20.94 -5.77
N ASP A 795 -18.98 -21.20 -6.29
CA ASP A 795 -19.43 -22.56 -6.55
C ASP A 795 -18.92 -23.04 -7.92
N LEU A 796 -17.87 -23.85 -7.92
CA LEU A 796 -17.29 -24.40 -9.14
C LEU A 796 -17.89 -25.77 -9.41
N ARG A 797 -19.07 -25.77 -10.03
CA ARG A 797 -19.73 -26.97 -10.55
C ARG A 797 -20.08 -26.77 -12.03
N PRO A 798 -20.09 -27.82 -12.86
CA PRO A 798 -20.39 -27.69 -14.29
C PRO A 798 -21.68 -26.91 -14.58
N ASP A 799 -22.73 -27.14 -13.79
CA ASP A 799 -24.04 -26.50 -13.96
C ASP A 799 -24.09 -25.03 -13.50
N ASN A 800 -23.08 -24.55 -12.77
CA ASN A 800 -23.06 -23.22 -12.13
C ASN A 800 -22.12 -22.23 -12.83
N LEU A 801 -21.55 -22.57 -13.99
CA LEU A 801 -20.72 -21.69 -14.81
C LEU A 801 -21.56 -20.89 -15.82
N ILE A 802 -22.45 -20.02 -15.31
CA ILE A 802 -23.39 -19.23 -16.09
C ILE A 802 -23.09 -17.73 -15.91
N VAL A 803 -22.96 -17.01 -17.03
CA VAL A 803 -22.75 -15.54 -17.02
C VAL A 803 -23.92 -14.84 -16.34
N GLY A 804 -23.63 -13.94 -15.41
CA GLY A 804 -24.58 -13.20 -14.58
C GLY A 804 -24.86 -13.82 -13.21
N GLN A 805 -24.25 -14.97 -12.88
CA GLN A 805 -24.36 -15.64 -11.58
C GLN A 805 -22.95 -15.98 -11.06
N ASN A 806 -22.83 -16.30 -9.76
CA ASN A 806 -21.57 -16.82 -9.18
C ASN A 806 -20.34 -15.91 -9.46
N TYR A 807 -20.57 -14.60 -9.48
CA TYR A 807 -19.58 -13.56 -9.84
C TYR A 807 -19.05 -13.59 -11.28
N ILE A 808 -19.62 -14.39 -12.18
CA ILE A 808 -19.23 -14.44 -13.59
C ILE A 808 -19.90 -13.29 -14.34
N VAL A 809 -19.10 -12.41 -14.93
CA VAL A 809 -19.60 -11.23 -15.67
C VAL A 809 -19.46 -11.35 -17.18
N ASP A 810 -18.56 -12.21 -17.66
CA ASP A 810 -18.34 -12.41 -19.10
C ASP A 810 -17.77 -13.81 -19.40
N LYS A 811 -17.81 -14.21 -20.67
CA LYS A 811 -17.26 -15.46 -21.18
C LYS A 811 -16.69 -15.27 -22.59
N VAL A 812 -15.48 -15.80 -22.80
CA VAL A 812 -14.87 -15.90 -24.13
C VAL A 812 -14.72 -17.38 -24.48
N THR A 813 -15.06 -17.75 -25.72
CA THR A 813 -14.87 -19.10 -26.25
C THR A 813 -13.85 -19.07 -27.38
N ALA A 814 -12.78 -19.84 -27.24
CA ALA A 814 -11.75 -20.03 -28.25
C ALA A 814 -11.82 -21.45 -28.83
N ASN A 815 -11.42 -21.61 -30.10
CA ASN A 815 -11.25 -22.93 -30.71
C ASN A 815 -9.77 -23.30 -30.69
N VAL A 816 -9.42 -24.32 -29.91
CA VAL A 816 -8.04 -24.79 -29.72
C VAL A 816 -7.98 -26.26 -30.10
N GLY A 817 -7.24 -26.59 -31.16
CA GLY A 817 -7.11 -27.98 -31.61
C GLY A 817 -8.40 -28.63 -32.12
N GLY A 818 -9.43 -27.85 -32.45
CA GLY A 818 -10.76 -28.35 -32.84
C GLY A 818 -11.74 -28.48 -31.67
N GLU A 819 -11.31 -28.17 -30.45
CA GLU A 819 -12.12 -28.19 -29.23
C GLU A 819 -12.51 -26.77 -28.82
N ALA A 820 -13.76 -26.59 -28.38
CA ALA A 820 -14.25 -25.31 -27.88
C ALA A 820 -13.88 -25.17 -26.40
N VAL A 821 -13.04 -24.17 -26.10
CA VAL A 821 -12.51 -23.92 -24.76
C VAL A 821 -13.06 -22.59 -24.25
N ASN A 822 -13.59 -22.58 -23.03
CA ASN A 822 -14.18 -21.39 -22.43
C ASN A 822 -13.25 -20.79 -21.38
N TRP A 823 -13.21 -19.46 -21.36
CA TRP A 823 -12.67 -18.64 -20.29
C TRP A 823 -13.81 -17.80 -19.70
N TYR A 824 -13.95 -17.82 -18.37
CA TYR A 824 -14.98 -17.09 -17.65
C TYR A 824 -14.35 -15.94 -16.86
N LEU A 825 -14.85 -14.72 -17.01
CA LEU A 825 -14.41 -13.56 -16.23
C LEU A 825 -15.16 -13.53 -14.90
N PHE A 826 -14.45 -13.82 -13.83
CA PHE A 826 -14.93 -13.62 -12.47
C PHE A 826 -14.60 -12.20 -12.01
N ARG A 827 -15.59 -11.51 -11.46
CA ARG A 827 -15.45 -10.18 -10.86
C ARG A 827 -16.20 -10.14 -9.54
N ILE A 828 -15.45 -10.30 -8.46
CA ILE A 828 -15.99 -10.41 -7.10
C ILE A 828 -15.95 -9.03 -6.44
N PRO A 829 -17.10 -8.42 -6.08
CA PRO A 829 -17.14 -7.14 -5.39
C PRO A 829 -16.63 -7.26 -3.94
N VAL A 830 -15.45 -6.70 -3.65
CA VAL A 830 -14.80 -6.87 -2.34
C VAL A 830 -15.58 -6.23 -1.19
N ARG A 831 -16.52 -5.32 -1.45
CA ARG A 831 -17.34 -4.71 -0.39
C ARG A 831 -18.63 -5.48 -0.08
N GLN A 832 -18.89 -6.59 -0.77
CA GLN A 832 -20.07 -7.43 -0.59
C GLN A 832 -19.65 -8.87 -0.24
N PRO A 833 -19.11 -9.10 0.96
CA PRO A 833 -18.68 -10.43 1.38
C PRO A 833 -19.86 -11.37 1.64
N ASP A 834 -19.68 -12.65 1.34
CA ASP A 834 -20.65 -13.71 1.65
C ASP A 834 -20.67 -14.02 3.15
N ARG A 835 -19.49 -13.94 3.79
CA ARG A 835 -19.34 -14.11 5.26
C ARG A 835 -18.27 -13.17 5.80
N ILE A 836 -18.45 -12.77 7.06
CA ILE A 836 -17.45 -12.07 7.86
C ILE A 836 -17.00 -13.01 8.98
N GLN A 837 -15.70 -13.29 9.07
CA GLN A 837 -15.07 -14.04 10.16
C GLN A 837 -14.41 -13.07 11.13
N GLY A 838 -14.62 -13.27 12.43
CA GLY A 838 -14.01 -12.45 13.48
C GLY A 838 -14.58 -11.03 13.57
N ASN A 839 -13.80 -10.09 14.09
CA ASN A 839 -14.19 -8.68 14.31
C ASN A 839 -13.51 -7.73 13.32
N ILE A 840 -13.38 -8.14 12.06
CA ILE A 840 -12.87 -7.27 10.99
C ILE A 840 -13.85 -6.11 10.74
N THR A 841 -13.30 -4.90 10.57
CA THR A 841 -14.05 -3.67 10.30
C THR A 841 -13.38 -2.86 9.21
N GLY A 842 -14.18 -2.39 8.24
CA GLY A 842 -13.69 -1.61 7.09
C GLY A 842 -12.75 -2.39 6.18
N PHE A 843 -12.12 -1.70 5.22
CA PHE A 843 -11.18 -2.29 4.24
C PHE A 843 -9.81 -1.60 4.27
N LYS A 844 -9.46 -0.96 5.39
CA LYS A 844 -8.23 -0.15 5.51
C LYS A 844 -6.96 -0.95 5.77
N SER A 845 -7.12 -2.20 6.18
CA SER A 845 -6.03 -3.08 6.59
C SER A 845 -6.36 -4.49 6.13
N ILE A 846 -6.30 -4.70 4.83
CA ILE A 846 -6.42 -6.02 4.19
C ILE A 846 -4.99 -6.48 3.88
N ARG A 847 -4.45 -7.32 4.75
CA ARG A 847 -3.02 -7.66 4.79
C ARG A 847 -2.70 -8.98 4.13
N TRP A 848 -3.65 -9.91 4.09
CA TRP A 848 -3.49 -11.19 3.42
C TRP A 848 -4.67 -11.49 2.52
N ILE A 849 -4.38 -12.26 1.48
CA ILE A 849 -5.35 -13.01 0.69
C ILE A 849 -5.06 -14.50 0.85
N ARG A 850 -6.06 -15.28 1.24
CA ARG A 850 -6.02 -16.74 1.21
C ARG A 850 -7.02 -17.26 0.21
N THR A 851 -6.60 -18.20 -0.62
CA THR A 851 -7.51 -18.94 -1.49
C THR A 851 -7.44 -20.42 -1.16
N TYR A 852 -8.60 -21.08 -1.07
CA TYR A 852 -8.65 -22.50 -0.77
C TYR A 852 -9.80 -23.20 -1.49
N LEU A 853 -9.59 -24.49 -1.76
CA LEU A 853 -10.52 -25.39 -2.44
C LEU A 853 -11.04 -26.42 -1.46
N THR A 854 -12.32 -26.78 -1.55
CA THR A 854 -12.97 -27.81 -0.72
C THR A 854 -14.20 -28.39 -1.43
N ASP A 855 -14.83 -29.42 -0.89
CA ASP A 855 -16.03 -30.07 -1.45
C ASP A 855 -15.81 -30.70 -2.86
N PHE A 856 -14.56 -30.87 -3.26
CA PHE A 856 -14.20 -31.62 -4.46
C PHE A 856 -14.11 -33.11 -4.16
N GLU A 857 -14.63 -33.93 -5.07
CA GLU A 857 -14.45 -35.39 -5.03
C GLU A 857 -13.34 -35.86 -5.98
N GLN A 858 -13.10 -35.11 -7.07
CA GLN A 858 -12.09 -35.40 -8.09
C GLN A 858 -11.05 -34.28 -8.14
N PRO A 859 -9.81 -34.58 -8.58
CA PRO A 859 -8.78 -33.56 -8.79
C PRO A 859 -9.23 -32.44 -9.74
N VAL A 860 -8.73 -31.23 -9.52
CA VAL A 860 -9.05 -30.04 -10.33
C VAL A 860 -7.82 -29.20 -10.58
N VAL A 861 -7.73 -28.57 -11.76
CA VAL A 861 -6.72 -27.57 -12.09
C VAL A 861 -7.41 -26.27 -12.46
N LEU A 862 -7.13 -25.21 -11.69
CA LEU A 862 -7.60 -23.87 -11.97
C LEU A 862 -6.47 -23.07 -12.62
N ARG A 863 -6.72 -22.54 -13.81
CA ARG A 863 -5.79 -21.65 -14.53
C ARG A 863 -6.40 -20.27 -14.64
N MET A 864 -5.79 -19.30 -13.97
CA MET A 864 -6.32 -17.94 -13.84
C MET A 864 -5.42 -16.95 -14.55
N ALA A 865 -5.92 -16.33 -15.62
CA ALA A 865 -5.25 -15.21 -16.28
C ALA A 865 -5.70 -13.88 -15.66
N ASN A 866 -4.81 -12.89 -15.64
CA ASN A 866 -5.08 -11.59 -15.04
C ASN A 866 -5.66 -11.67 -13.62
N PHE A 867 -5.17 -12.60 -12.78
CA PHE A 867 -5.57 -12.66 -11.38
C PHE A 867 -5.05 -11.43 -10.62
N ARG A 868 -5.96 -10.50 -10.31
CA ARG A 868 -5.62 -9.16 -9.84
C ARG A 868 -6.73 -8.53 -9.01
N MET A 869 -6.36 -7.55 -8.19
CA MET A 869 -7.32 -6.62 -7.58
C MET A 869 -7.47 -5.40 -8.48
N ILE A 870 -8.68 -4.86 -8.57
CA ILE A 870 -9.02 -3.72 -9.41
C ILE A 870 -9.40 -2.55 -8.52
N GLY A 871 -8.54 -1.52 -8.51
CA GLY A 871 -8.84 -0.21 -7.95
C GLY A 871 -9.50 0.70 -8.97
N SER A 872 -10.43 1.55 -8.54
CA SER A 872 -11.00 2.60 -9.39
C SER A 872 -10.59 3.99 -8.93
N GLN A 873 -10.33 4.90 -9.87
CA GLN A 873 -10.20 6.33 -9.55
C GLN A 873 -11.54 6.95 -9.11
N TRP A 874 -12.65 6.37 -9.58
CA TRP A 874 -13.99 6.82 -9.28
C TRP A 874 -14.55 6.07 -8.07
N ARG A 875 -15.16 6.79 -7.14
CA ARG A 875 -15.75 6.21 -5.94
C ARG A 875 -17.27 6.22 -6.03
N VAL A 876 -17.89 5.11 -5.64
CA VAL A 876 -19.34 5.06 -5.49
C VAL A 876 -19.78 5.99 -4.37
N PHE A 877 -20.68 6.93 -4.68
CA PHE A 877 -21.30 7.79 -3.70
C PHE A 877 -22.30 6.98 -2.85
N GLN A 878 -22.02 6.86 -1.54
CA GLN A 878 -22.76 5.97 -0.63
C GLN A 878 -23.99 6.63 0.01
N GLU A 879 -24.07 7.96 0.00
CA GLU A 879 -25.20 8.69 0.60
C GLU A 879 -26.38 8.79 -0.39
N SER A 880 -27.58 9.07 0.14
CA SER A 880 -28.74 9.29 -0.71
C SER A 880 -28.62 10.62 -1.44
N LEU A 881 -28.73 10.60 -2.76
CA LEU A 881 -28.88 11.83 -3.55
C LEU A 881 -30.15 12.62 -3.16
N PHE A 882 -31.13 11.98 -2.52
CA PHE A 882 -32.40 12.57 -2.11
C PHE A 882 -32.40 13.17 -0.69
N GLU A 883 -31.29 13.10 0.06
CA GLU A 883 -31.20 13.82 1.33
C GLU A 883 -31.34 15.33 1.11
N ARG A 884 -32.13 15.98 1.98
CA ARG A 884 -32.54 17.38 1.86
C ARG A 884 -31.32 18.32 1.99
N GLY A 885 -30.67 18.60 0.87
CA GLY A 885 -29.58 19.57 0.76
C GLY A 885 -29.14 19.82 -0.68
N PHE A 886 -29.24 18.82 -1.56
CA PHE A 886 -28.80 18.95 -2.96
C PHE A 886 -29.85 19.55 -3.93
N PHE A 887 -31.12 19.63 -3.53
CA PHE A 887 -32.22 20.01 -4.44
C PHE A 887 -32.90 21.36 -4.17
N GLU A 888 -32.37 22.20 -3.28
CA GLU A 888 -32.85 23.59 -3.18
C GLU A 888 -32.07 24.49 -4.17
N ILE A 889 -32.35 24.31 -5.46
CA ILE A 889 -32.16 25.36 -6.46
C ILE A 889 -33.39 26.27 -6.37
N PRO A 890 -33.26 27.60 -6.15
CA PRO A 890 -34.40 28.52 -6.23
C PRO A 890 -34.98 28.65 -7.63
#